data_AF-A0A920SLH0-F1
#
_entry.id   AF-A0A920SLH0-F1
#
_cell.length_a   1.000
_cell.length_b   1.000
_cell.length_c   1.000
_cell.angle_alpha   90.00
_cell.angle_beta   90.00
_cell.angle_gamma   90.00
#
_symmetry.space_group_name_H-M   'P 1'
#
loop_
_entity.id
_entity.type
_entity.pdbx_description
1 polymer ?
#
loop_
_entity_poly.entity_id
_entity_poly.type
_entity_poly.pdbx_seq_one_letter_code
_entity_poly.pdbx_strand_id
1 'polypeptide(L)'
;MSSWQSGQADSTKTARNTHSLDSSNRTSTGEGADAIVEAIGRCWASAFSERNVAYRQAIGKPDSVPRMGVIIQLMIDSESAGVAFSRNPLAPGDRDALIVESVWGQGEGIVSGKLDSDHFIVNRSTREYDVTVANKVTAIVQHPEGGIHQVTLDDVRAHEASLTSDQVREIADLVLRLENELGVPQDLEWATADGRLFALQTRPITTLPPDAVFDEDIAGSAAVIWDNSNIVESYSGVTTPLTFSHVNHAYREVYFQTCGLLGVPQSVIEEHEGTFLNMLGLIRGRIYYNLLNWYRLLSLFPLLGKSGSFMETMMGVKQSLETDLQPLFDAVVDEAPEYGLFKRVGLMIRLAVHMLGGARANELFLARVDRVCRPMEEANLANLSLPHQVDLYHQLLDGALKHWKAPIVNDTRCMIAFGILKTLTEKWIAGDGAEDAASLQNDLLCGSGDLKSTEPMRLLLEIAAEIDGDPEIRRRLLDETPEEFWRALQNGFAPNLKTRFESYIAEYGYRCVDELKLETLDYHDRPHMVVASVQGYVRHGVPPAEEIEERKQEIRQGAEAIVRERLSGVRRAYYFAVLRWTRRAVSDRERLRFERTRTFGVVRQIFRGVGRNLEALGALDAADDVFYLTIEEIIAFTDGRATTLELSKLANTRQREYEEYRGSVAPPNRFLTRGAVGAALRHPGLLQSLDLLKDLGSDDPNVLHGTSCCPGVVEGPVRVAHSFEDTEGLDGEILVTERTDPGWVPAFPACSGLIIERGSLLSHSAVVARELGIPTVVGVDGDPLKKLENGQIVRLDAGKGEVRIL
;
A
#
# COMPACT_ATOMS: atom_id res chain seq x y z
N MET A 1 9.43 36.86 19.64
CA MET A 1 8.41 37.09 18.59
C MET A 1 8.09 35.81 17.79
N SER A 2 8.54 34.62 18.22
CA SER A 2 8.36 33.33 17.53
C SER A 2 7.22 32.46 18.10
N SER A 3 6.55 32.86 19.19
CA SER A 3 5.49 32.07 19.83
C SER A 3 4.06 32.46 19.43
N TRP A 4 3.91 33.45 18.54
CA TRP A 4 2.59 33.93 18.07
C TRP A 4 2.13 33.29 16.74
N GLN A 5 3.00 32.60 16.00
CA GLN A 5 2.67 32.09 14.66
C GLN A 5 2.11 30.65 14.62
N SER A 6 2.40 29.79 15.61
CA SER A 6 2.01 28.38 15.53
C SER A 6 0.59 28.06 16.03
N GLY A 7 -0.04 28.93 16.82
CA GLY A 7 -1.33 28.63 17.49
C GLY A 7 -2.59 29.16 16.79
N GLN A 8 -2.46 30.04 15.79
CA GLN A 8 -3.62 30.71 15.15
C GLN A 8 -3.89 30.28 13.70
N ALA A 9 -2.91 29.71 13.01
CA ALA A 9 -3.04 29.37 11.58
C ALA A 9 -4.17 28.37 11.30
N ASP A 10 -4.47 27.45 12.22
CA ASP A 10 -5.54 26.46 12.05
C ASP A 10 -6.97 26.99 12.30
N SER A 11 -7.11 28.22 12.82
CA SER A 11 -8.42 28.76 13.25
C SER A 11 -9.10 29.69 12.24
N THR A 12 -8.48 29.93 11.08
CA THR A 12 -8.96 30.91 10.09
C THR A 12 -8.93 30.35 8.67
N LYS A 13 -9.60 29.20 8.43
CA LYS A 13 -10.18 28.97 7.09
C LYS A 13 -11.32 29.98 6.90
N THR A 14 -11.00 31.16 6.41
CA THR A 14 -11.95 32.23 6.10
C THR A 14 -12.88 31.76 4.98
N ALA A 15 -14.18 31.71 5.25
CA ALA A 15 -15.17 31.63 4.19
C ALA A 15 -15.07 32.90 3.33
N ARG A 16 -14.76 32.71 2.04
CA ARG A 16 -14.81 33.75 1.01
C ARG A 16 -16.27 34.08 0.71
N ASN A 17 -16.69 35.28 1.04
CA ASN A 17 -17.85 35.93 0.43
C ASN A 17 -17.35 37.25 -0.16
N THR A 18 -17.02 37.25 -1.45
CA THR A 18 -16.68 38.44 -2.21
C THR A 18 -17.99 39.13 -2.62
N HIS A 19 -18.19 40.38 -2.20
CA HIS A 19 -19.32 41.20 -2.65
C HIS A 19 -18.76 42.38 -3.45
N SER A 20 -18.96 42.36 -4.77
CA SER A 20 -18.59 43.50 -5.62
C SER A 20 -19.65 44.60 -5.49
N LEU A 21 -19.19 45.82 -5.30
CA LEU A 21 -20.01 47.02 -5.16
C LEU A 21 -19.56 48.04 -6.21
N ASP A 22 -20.53 48.84 -6.64
CA ASP A 22 -20.41 49.76 -7.77
C ASP A 22 -19.32 50.83 -7.60
N SER A 23 -18.50 51.03 -8.64
CA SER A 23 -17.51 52.11 -8.76
C SER A 23 -18.01 53.32 -9.56
N SER A 24 -19.16 53.20 -10.24
CA SER A 24 -19.78 54.25 -11.06
C SER A 24 -20.61 55.26 -10.27
N ASN A 25 -20.88 54.98 -8.98
CA ASN A 25 -21.45 55.96 -8.04
C ASN A 25 -20.44 57.04 -7.61
N ARG A 26 -19.80 57.71 -8.58
CA ARG A 26 -19.33 59.09 -8.44
C ARG A 26 -20.53 60.05 -8.45
N THR A 27 -21.50 59.86 -7.56
CA THR A 27 -22.47 60.90 -7.25
C THR A 27 -22.76 60.89 -5.76
N SER A 28 -22.16 61.83 -5.04
CA SER A 28 -22.68 62.65 -3.92
C SER A 28 -23.96 62.24 -3.16
N THR A 29 -24.29 60.96 -3.02
CA THR A 29 -25.50 60.43 -2.41
C THR A 29 -25.10 59.24 -1.53
N GLY A 30 -25.69 59.10 -0.35
CA GLY A 30 -25.28 58.14 0.70
C GLY A 30 -25.45 56.66 0.35
N GLU A 31 -25.99 56.32 -0.82
CA GLU A 31 -26.39 54.96 -1.20
C GLU A 31 -25.20 53.98 -1.35
N GLY A 32 -24.04 54.43 -1.83
CA GLY A 32 -22.84 53.58 -1.92
C GLY A 32 -22.25 53.20 -0.56
N ALA A 33 -22.35 54.10 0.43
CA ALA A 33 -21.86 53.84 1.78
C ALA A 33 -22.77 52.83 2.52
N ASP A 34 -24.08 52.95 2.34
CA ASP A 34 -25.06 52.02 2.93
C ASP A 34 -24.88 50.60 2.38
N ALA A 35 -24.62 50.44 1.08
CA ALA A 35 -24.35 49.15 0.46
C ALA A 35 -23.07 48.48 0.99
N ILE A 36 -22.01 49.27 1.26
CA ILE A 36 -20.78 48.78 1.91
C ILE A 36 -21.07 48.29 3.32
N VAL A 37 -21.85 49.05 4.11
CA VAL A 37 -22.23 48.65 5.49
C VAL A 37 -23.04 47.35 5.46
N GLU A 38 -23.96 47.19 4.52
CA GLU A 38 -24.72 45.96 4.36
C GLU A 38 -23.81 44.77 3.97
N ALA A 39 -22.85 44.97 3.06
CA ALA A 39 -21.89 43.95 2.67
C ALA A 39 -21.01 43.53 3.87
N ILE A 40 -20.58 44.48 4.71
CA ILE A 40 -19.87 44.17 5.97
C ILE A 40 -20.73 43.28 6.87
N GLY A 41 -22.01 43.61 7.04
CA GLY A 41 -22.95 42.80 7.82
C GLY A 41 -23.09 41.37 7.28
N ARG A 42 -23.17 41.21 5.96
CA ARG A 42 -23.19 39.90 5.30
C ARG A 42 -21.90 39.11 5.48
N CYS A 43 -20.73 39.76 5.42
CA CYS A 43 -19.45 39.14 5.72
C CYS A 43 -19.41 38.58 7.15
N TRP A 44 -19.84 39.36 8.14
CA TRP A 44 -19.90 38.88 9.53
C TRP A 44 -20.91 37.74 9.71
N ALA A 45 -22.06 37.81 9.06
CA ALA A 45 -23.05 36.73 9.08
C ALA A 45 -22.50 35.43 8.49
N SER A 46 -21.61 35.49 7.50
CA SER A 46 -21.02 34.30 6.86
C SER A 46 -20.24 33.40 7.85
N ALA A 47 -19.72 33.96 8.95
CA ALA A 47 -19.04 33.19 10.01
C ALA A 47 -19.95 32.14 10.69
N PHE A 48 -21.27 32.32 10.58
CA PHE A 48 -22.30 31.45 11.15
C PHE A 48 -22.96 30.53 10.12
N SER A 49 -22.41 30.44 8.90
CA SER A 49 -22.88 29.46 7.92
C SER A 49 -22.67 28.02 8.41
N GLU A 50 -23.53 27.10 7.96
CA GLU A 50 -23.47 25.67 8.34
C GLU A 50 -22.06 25.08 8.13
N ARG A 51 -21.42 25.41 6.99
CA ARG A 51 -20.05 24.98 6.67
C ARG A 51 -19.03 25.44 7.71
N ASN A 52 -19.10 26.69 8.15
CA ASN A 52 -18.18 27.23 9.15
C ASN A 52 -18.43 26.65 10.56
N VAL A 53 -19.69 26.39 10.90
CA VAL A 53 -20.07 25.72 12.16
C VAL A 53 -19.54 24.29 12.18
N ALA A 54 -19.78 23.52 11.12
CA ALA A 54 -19.29 22.14 10.99
C ALA A 54 -17.76 22.06 11.03
N TYR A 55 -17.06 22.99 10.36
CA TYR A 55 -15.60 23.07 10.43
C TYR A 55 -15.09 23.33 11.86
N ARG A 56 -15.74 24.24 12.61
CA ARG A 56 -15.39 24.51 14.01
C ARG A 56 -15.60 23.29 14.92
N GLN A 57 -16.64 22.52 14.67
CA GLN A 57 -16.86 21.24 15.36
C GLN A 57 -15.73 20.26 15.05
N ALA A 58 -15.34 20.13 13.78
CA ALA A 58 -14.28 19.22 13.35
C ALA A 58 -12.90 19.53 13.97
N ILE A 59 -12.57 20.81 14.18
CA ILE A 59 -11.31 21.22 14.85
C ILE A 59 -11.43 21.30 16.39
N GLY A 60 -12.52 20.78 16.96
CA GLY A 60 -12.72 20.72 18.42
C GLY A 60 -12.96 22.08 19.10
N LYS A 61 -13.45 23.08 18.36
CA LYS A 61 -13.73 24.44 18.88
C LYS A 61 -15.17 24.90 18.57
N PRO A 62 -16.21 24.13 18.93
CA PRO A 62 -17.59 24.38 18.54
C PRO A 62 -18.12 25.74 19.01
N ASP A 63 -17.74 26.18 20.21
CA ASP A 63 -18.26 27.41 20.84
C ASP A 63 -17.42 28.67 20.54
N SER A 64 -16.40 28.57 19.69
CA SER A 64 -15.57 29.72 19.36
C SER A 64 -16.26 30.65 18.35
N VAL A 65 -16.51 31.90 18.74
CA VAL A 65 -16.94 32.94 17.79
C VAL A 65 -15.69 33.59 17.20
N PRO A 66 -15.43 33.46 15.88
CA PRO A 66 -14.24 34.03 15.28
C PRO A 66 -14.33 35.56 15.25
N ARG A 67 -13.22 36.24 15.56
CA ARG A 67 -13.09 37.68 15.29
C ARG A 67 -12.75 37.84 13.81
N MET A 68 -13.52 38.65 13.09
CA MET A 68 -13.38 38.84 11.65
C MET A 68 -13.03 40.29 11.31
N GLY A 69 -11.91 40.49 10.61
CA GLY A 69 -11.63 41.74 9.90
C GLY A 69 -12.24 41.68 8.49
N VAL A 70 -12.83 42.80 8.03
CA VAL A 70 -13.36 42.92 6.67
C VAL A 70 -12.46 43.85 5.87
N ILE A 71 -11.95 43.36 4.73
CA ILE A 71 -11.11 44.14 3.82
C ILE A 71 -12.03 44.84 2.82
N ILE A 72 -11.91 46.15 2.71
CA ILE A 72 -12.59 46.95 1.69
C ILE A 72 -11.52 47.42 0.72
N GLN A 73 -11.58 46.91 -0.51
CA GLN A 73 -10.58 47.14 -1.56
C GLN A 73 -11.27 47.72 -2.79
N LEU A 74 -10.55 48.55 -3.54
CA LEU A 74 -11.02 49.03 -4.83
C LEU A 74 -11.13 47.85 -5.80
N MET A 75 -12.29 47.71 -6.45
CA MET A 75 -12.50 46.69 -7.49
C MET A 75 -11.71 47.05 -8.75
N ILE A 76 -10.99 46.08 -9.31
CA ILE A 76 -10.25 46.21 -10.57
C ILE A 76 -11.11 45.63 -11.69
N ASP A 77 -11.32 46.38 -12.77
CA ASP A 77 -11.99 45.88 -13.97
C ASP A 77 -10.97 45.15 -14.84
N SER A 78 -10.86 43.84 -14.63
CA SER A 78 -9.73 43.04 -15.10
C SER A 78 -9.92 42.58 -16.55
N GLU A 79 -8.90 42.76 -17.39
CA GLU A 79 -8.82 42.15 -18.73
C GLU A 79 -8.56 40.64 -18.61
N SER A 80 -7.65 40.28 -17.70
CA SER A 80 -7.29 38.92 -17.32
C SER A 80 -6.97 38.90 -15.82
N ALA A 81 -7.19 37.77 -15.18
CA ALA A 81 -6.90 37.59 -13.76
C ALA A 81 -6.57 36.13 -13.47
N GLY A 82 -5.96 35.89 -12.31
CA GLY A 82 -5.75 34.54 -11.84
C GLY A 82 -4.88 34.41 -10.61
N VAL A 83 -4.24 33.25 -10.50
CA VAL A 83 -3.41 32.86 -9.37
C VAL A 83 -1.99 32.58 -9.83
N ALA A 84 -1.01 32.86 -8.97
CA ALA A 84 0.38 32.54 -9.20
C ALA A 84 0.96 31.94 -7.92
N PHE A 85 1.49 30.73 -8.03
CA PHE A 85 2.19 30.07 -6.94
C PHE A 85 3.68 30.22 -7.17
N SER A 86 4.38 30.80 -6.20
CA SER A 86 5.83 30.99 -6.29
C SER A 86 6.58 29.67 -6.37
N ARG A 87 5.99 28.56 -5.92
CA ARG A 87 6.47 27.19 -6.12
C ARG A 87 5.34 26.32 -6.65
N ASN A 88 5.68 25.24 -7.35
CA ASN A 88 4.69 24.26 -7.79
C ASN A 88 4.14 23.44 -6.58
N PRO A 89 2.86 23.62 -6.19
CA PRO A 89 2.29 22.88 -5.07
C PRO A 89 1.97 21.42 -5.42
N LEU A 90 1.88 21.09 -6.72
CA LEU A 90 1.56 19.74 -7.23
C LEU A 90 2.82 18.88 -7.39
N ALA A 91 3.99 19.51 -7.52
CA ALA A 91 5.29 18.85 -7.54
C ALA A 91 6.23 19.48 -6.50
N PRO A 92 6.03 19.24 -5.18
CA PRO A 92 6.85 19.86 -4.14
C PRO A 92 8.35 19.55 -4.23
N GLY A 93 8.73 18.47 -4.91
CA GLY A 93 10.13 18.14 -5.19
C GLY A 93 10.77 19.01 -6.27
N ASP A 94 9.97 19.64 -7.14
CA ASP A 94 10.46 20.58 -8.15
C ASP A 94 10.68 21.96 -7.51
N ARG A 95 11.95 22.33 -7.37
CA ARG A 95 12.39 23.57 -6.73
C ARG A 95 12.52 24.72 -7.72
N ASP A 96 12.51 24.42 -9.01
CA ASP A 96 12.82 25.33 -10.10
C ASP A 96 11.57 25.82 -10.83
N ALA A 97 10.42 25.19 -10.63
CA ALA A 97 9.16 25.64 -11.20
C ALA A 97 8.33 26.53 -10.26
N LEU A 98 7.65 27.51 -10.86
CA LEU A 98 6.52 28.24 -10.31
C LEU A 98 5.32 28.09 -11.25
N ILE A 99 4.11 28.28 -10.76
CA ILE A 99 2.87 28.10 -11.54
C ILE A 99 2.17 29.43 -11.70
N VAL A 100 1.68 29.71 -12.90
CA VAL A 100 0.73 30.80 -13.17
C VAL A 100 -0.51 30.20 -13.82
N GLU A 101 -1.68 30.50 -13.27
CA GLU A 101 -2.97 30.18 -13.89
C GLU A 101 -3.70 31.46 -14.24
N SER A 102 -4.36 31.49 -15.38
CA SER A 102 -5.05 32.68 -15.86
C SER A 102 -6.35 32.39 -16.59
N VAL A 103 -7.31 33.29 -16.45
CA VAL A 103 -8.54 33.38 -17.23
C VAL A 103 -8.73 34.78 -17.79
N TRP A 104 -9.59 34.87 -18.79
CA TRP A 104 -10.13 36.15 -19.25
C TRP A 104 -11.10 36.73 -18.22
N GLY A 105 -11.06 38.05 -18.05
CA GLY A 105 -11.94 38.79 -17.15
C GLY A 105 -11.54 38.67 -15.67
N GLN A 106 -12.53 38.53 -14.80
CA GLN A 106 -12.40 38.55 -13.35
C GLN A 106 -12.02 37.18 -12.76
N GLY A 107 -11.15 37.19 -11.74
CA GLY A 107 -10.56 35.99 -11.13
C GLY A 107 -11.52 35.10 -10.31
N GLU A 108 -12.76 35.55 -10.06
CA GLU A 108 -13.78 34.78 -9.31
C GLU A 108 -14.07 33.41 -9.97
N GLY A 109 -13.89 33.30 -11.30
CA GLY A 109 -14.09 32.07 -12.04
C GLY A 109 -13.08 30.95 -11.73
N ILE A 110 -11.82 31.31 -11.51
CA ILE A 110 -10.74 30.38 -11.08
C ILE A 110 -10.95 30.01 -9.62
N VAL A 111 -11.15 31.01 -8.76
CA VAL A 111 -11.30 30.82 -7.31
C VAL A 111 -12.50 29.93 -6.97
N SER A 112 -13.57 30.01 -7.75
CA SER A 112 -14.77 29.18 -7.58
C SER A 112 -14.70 27.84 -8.32
N GLY A 113 -13.65 27.58 -9.11
CA GLY A 113 -13.46 26.36 -9.91
C GLY A 113 -14.50 26.18 -11.03
N LYS A 114 -15.06 27.28 -11.54
CA LYS A 114 -16.17 27.27 -12.52
C LYS A 114 -15.72 27.49 -13.96
N LEU A 115 -14.51 27.99 -14.17
CA LEU A 115 -13.95 28.26 -15.49
C LEU A 115 -12.67 27.43 -15.68
N ASP A 116 -12.49 26.89 -16.88
CA ASP A 116 -11.23 26.33 -17.32
C ASP A 116 -10.19 27.46 -17.47
N SER A 117 -8.95 27.23 -17.05
CA SER A 117 -7.88 28.23 -17.02
C SER A 117 -6.66 27.79 -17.81
N ASP A 118 -5.95 28.75 -18.38
CA ASP A 118 -4.62 28.50 -18.93
C ASP A 118 -3.65 28.18 -17.80
N HIS A 119 -2.76 27.23 -18.04
CA HIS A 119 -1.80 26.74 -17.05
C HIS A 119 -0.37 26.91 -17.58
N PHE A 120 0.42 27.70 -16.86
CA PHE A 120 1.81 28.00 -17.20
C PHE A 120 2.74 27.43 -16.12
N ILE A 121 3.72 26.62 -16.54
CA ILE A 121 4.81 26.16 -15.70
C ILE A 121 6.04 26.99 -16.05
N VAL A 122 6.46 27.87 -15.15
CA VAL A 122 7.51 28.86 -15.40
C VAL A 122 8.76 28.49 -14.60
N ASN A 123 9.92 28.45 -15.25
CA ASN A 123 11.20 28.29 -14.58
C ASN A 123 11.54 29.55 -13.79
N ARG A 124 11.79 29.40 -12.49
CA ARG A 124 12.06 30.48 -11.54
C ARG A 124 13.32 31.27 -11.84
N SER A 125 14.30 30.64 -12.48
CA SER A 125 15.60 31.23 -12.78
C SER A 125 15.61 31.87 -14.17
N THR A 126 15.16 31.16 -15.19
CA THR A 126 15.23 31.62 -16.59
C THR A 126 13.98 32.36 -17.05
N ARG A 127 12.83 32.15 -16.38
CA ARG A 127 11.49 32.60 -16.79
C ARG A 127 11.04 32.04 -18.15
N GLU A 128 11.71 30.99 -18.62
CA GLU A 128 11.18 30.14 -19.68
C GLU A 128 9.96 29.39 -19.16
N TYR A 129 8.99 29.11 -20.02
CA TYR A 129 7.75 28.48 -19.59
C TYR A 129 7.17 27.56 -20.65
N ASP A 130 6.49 26.53 -20.16
CA ASP A 130 5.57 25.71 -20.93
C ASP A 130 4.13 26.16 -20.63
N VAL A 131 3.25 26.10 -21.63
CA VAL A 131 1.85 26.53 -21.50
C VAL A 131 0.90 25.46 -22.02
N THR A 132 -0.13 25.19 -21.22
CA THR A 132 -1.32 24.45 -21.65
C THR A 132 -2.48 25.44 -21.74
N VAL A 133 -2.97 25.69 -22.97
CA VAL A 133 -4.06 26.63 -23.21
C VAL A 133 -5.40 25.91 -23.10
N ALA A 134 -6.27 26.39 -22.22
CA ALA A 134 -7.61 25.83 -22.04
C ALA A 134 -8.61 26.44 -23.04
N ASN A 135 -9.67 25.68 -23.38
CA ASN A 135 -10.79 26.16 -24.17
C ASN A 135 -11.75 26.99 -23.28
N LYS A 136 -11.50 28.30 -23.21
CA LYS A 136 -12.19 29.23 -22.30
C LYS A 136 -13.51 29.72 -22.89
N VAL A 137 -14.53 28.87 -22.95
CA VAL A 137 -15.83 29.20 -23.58
C VAL A 137 -16.53 30.41 -22.96
N THR A 138 -16.30 30.68 -21.67
CA THR A 138 -16.92 31.80 -20.96
C THR A 138 -15.94 32.55 -20.07
N ALA A 139 -16.23 33.82 -19.81
CA ALA A 139 -15.49 34.69 -18.90
C ALA A 139 -16.46 35.40 -17.94
N ILE A 140 -15.95 35.85 -16.80
CA ILE A 140 -16.71 36.69 -15.87
C ILE A 140 -16.23 38.12 -16.02
N VAL A 141 -17.13 39.07 -16.26
CA VAL A 141 -16.77 40.49 -16.43
C VAL A 141 -17.61 41.37 -15.50
N GLN A 142 -17.13 42.59 -15.25
CA GLN A 142 -17.89 43.54 -14.45
C GLN A 142 -19.14 44.00 -15.20
N HIS A 143 -20.27 44.08 -14.51
CA HIS A 143 -21.49 44.63 -15.09
C HIS A 143 -21.48 46.16 -15.00
N PRO A 144 -21.92 46.90 -16.04
CA PRO A 144 -21.95 48.37 -16.03
C PRO A 144 -22.79 48.97 -14.90
N GLU A 145 -23.81 48.25 -14.42
CA GLU A 145 -24.68 48.66 -13.30
C GLU A 145 -24.22 48.12 -11.93
N GLY A 146 -22.98 47.61 -11.85
CA GLY A 146 -22.42 46.98 -10.65
C GLY A 146 -22.67 45.46 -10.60
N GLY A 147 -21.78 44.76 -9.91
CA GLY A 147 -21.78 43.29 -9.88
C GLY A 147 -20.89 42.65 -10.95
N ILE A 148 -20.92 41.32 -11.01
CA ILE A 148 -20.22 40.51 -12.02
C ILE A 148 -21.24 39.66 -12.78
N HIS A 149 -20.98 39.41 -14.06
CA HIS A 149 -21.82 38.53 -14.87
C HIS A 149 -20.96 37.70 -15.84
N GLN A 150 -21.48 36.55 -16.24
CA GLN A 150 -20.81 35.64 -17.15
C GLN A 150 -21.15 35.99 -18.60
N VAL A 151 -20.13 36.02 -19.46
CA VAL A 151 -20.24 36.27 -20.89
C VAL A 151 -19.61 35.12 -21.67
N THR A 152 -20.17 34.81 -22.84
CA THR A 152 -19.58 33.85 -23.79
C THR A 152 -18.50 34.54 -24.60
N LEU A 153 -17.32 33.93 -24.68
CA LEU A 153 -16.23 34.43 -25.52
C LEU A 153 -16.45 33.99 -26.97
N ASP A 154 -15.93 34.77 -27.92
CA ASP A 154 -15.87 34.34 -29.31
C ASP A 154 -14.87 33.17 -29.50
N ASP A 155 -15.08 32.36 -30.55
CA ASP A 155 -14.31 31.13 -30.79
C ASP A 155 -12.80 31.38 -30.91
N VAL A 156 -12.38 32.55 -31.40
CA VAL A 156 -10.95 32.87 -31.53
C VAL A 156 -10.36 33.09 -30.15
N ARG A 157 -10.98 33.98 -29.36
CA ARG A 157 -10.50 34.36 -28.03
C ARG A 157 -10.60 33.24 -27.00
N ALA A 158 -11.53 32.29 -27.19
CA ALA A 158 -11.66 31.10 -26.35
C ALA A 158 -10.44 30.16 -26.45
N HIS A 159 -9.74 30.12 -27.59
CA HIS A 159 -8.59 29.25 -27.84
C HIS A 159 -7.23 29.97 -27.71
N GLU A 160 -7.23 31.29 -27.47
CA GLU A 160 -6.02 32.07 -27.23
C GLU A 160 -5.63 32.03 -25.74
N ALA A 161 -4.32 32.14 -25.47
CA ALA A 161 -3.82 32.33 -24.12
C ALA A 161 -4.25 33.70 -23.57
N SER A 162 -4.74 33.77 -22.33
CA SER A 162 -5.18 35.02 -21.71
C SER A 162 -4.04 35.95 -21.27
N LEU A 163 -2.79 35.53 -21.48
CA LEU A 163 -1.59 36.26 -21.13
C LEU A 163 -0.59 36.29 -22.29
N THR A 164 0.06 37.43 -22.46
CA THR A 164 1.26 37.56 -23.29
C THR A 164 2.50 37.06 -22.55
N SER A 165 3.56 36.71 -23.27
CA SER A 165 4.83 36.24 -22.65
C SER A 165 5.42 37.26 -21.67
N ASP A 166 5.29 38.55 -21.93
CA ASP A 166 5.80 39.59 -21.03
C ASP A 166 4.98 39.69 -19.74
N GLN A 167 3.66 39.53 -19.82
CA GLN A 167 2.81 39.48 -18.63
C GLN A 167 3.11 38.25 -17.76
N VAL A 168 3.35 37.08 -18.37
CA VAL A 168 3.76 35.87 -17.62
C VAL A 168 5.05 36.13 -16.83
N ARG A 169 6.05 36.77 -17.46
CA ARG A 169 7.31 37.13 -16.79
C ARG A 169 7.11 38.16 -15.68
N GLU A 170 6.28 39.18 -15.91
CA GLU A 170 5.98 40.21 -14.91
C GLU A 170 5.30 39.62 -13.66
N ILE A 171 4.35 38.70 -13.86
CA ILE A 171 3.68 37.97 -12.76
C ILE A 171 4.67 37.08 -12.02
N ALA A 172 5.50 36.33 -12.74
CA ALA A 172 6.55 35.49 -12.17
C ALA A 172 7.52 36.32 -11.30
N ASP A 173 8.00 37.45 -11.80
CA ASP A 173 8.90 38.33 -11.06
C ASP A 173 8.21 39.00 -9.86
N LEU A 174 6.92 39.30 -9.94
CA LEU A 174 6.15 39.81 -8.81
C LEU A 174 6.04 38.77 -7.68
N VAL A 175 5.62 37.54 -7.99
CA VAL A 175 5.44 36.50 -6.96
C VAL A 175 6.77 36.09 -6.33
N LEU A 176 7.86 36.05 -7.10
CA LEU A 176 9.21 35.78 -6.59
C LEU A 176 9.74 36.89 -5.69
N ARG A 177 9.47 38.16 -6.02
CA ARG A 177 9.78 39.29 -5.13
C ARG A 177 9.04 39.18 -3.81
N LEU A 178 7.74 38.87 -3.85
CA LEU A 178 6.92 38.67 -2.65
C LEU A 178 7.45 37.53 -1.78
N GLU A 179 7.81 36.39 -2.38
CA GLU A 179 8.46 35.28 -1.67
C GLU A 179 9.74 35.73 -0.97
N ASN A 180 10.61 36.47 -1.67
CA ASN A 180 11.88 36.93 -1.12
C ASN A 180 11.70 37.94 0.03
N GLU A 181 10.73 38.86 -0.09
CA GLU A 181 10.45 39.86 0.96
C GLU A 181 9.76 39.25 2.19
N LEU A 182 8.87 38.26 1.98
CA LEU A 182 8.10 37.61 3.06
C LEU A 182 8.80 36.39 3.65
N GLY A 183 9.83 35.87 2.99
CA GLY A 183 10.66 34.75 3.44
C GLY A 183 10.00 33.38 3.38
N VAL A 184 8.82 33.25 2.75
CA VAL A 184 8.10 31.98 2.56
C VAL A 184 7.42 31.93 1.19
N PRO A 185 7.24 30.74 0.58
CA PRO A 185 6.54 30.60 -0.69
C PRO A 185 5.13 31.23 -0.67
N GLN A 186 4.75 31.89 -1.76
CA GLN A 186 3.52 32.67 -1.85
C GLN A 186 2.55 32.11 -2.88
N ASP A 187 1.26 32.15 -2.53
CA ASP A 187 0.11 32.05 -3.41
C ASP A 187 -0.47 33.46 -3.59
N LEU A 188 -0.34 34.00 -4.80
CA LEU A 188 -0.68 35.36 -5.20
C LEU A 188 -1.91 35.35 -6.10
N GLU A 189 -2.94 36.10 -5.73
CA GLU A 189 -4.03 36.48 -6.63
C GLU A 189 -3.70 37.81 -7.31
N TRP A 190 -3.86 37.86 -8.62
CA TRP A 190 -3.49 38.99 -9.43
C TRP A 190 -4.54 39.32 -10.50
N ALA A 191 -4.49 40.55 -11.00
CA ALA A 191 -5.30 41.02 -12.12
C ALA A 191 -4.49 41.96 -13.01
N THR A 192 -4.79 41.96 -14.31
CA THR A 192 -4.28 42.95 -15.26
C THR A 192 -5.40 43.87 -15.73
N ALA A 193 -5.16 45.17 -15.71
CA ALA A 193 -6.08 46.18 -16.23
C ALA A 193 -5.28 47.37 -16.78
N ASP A 194 -5.69 47.90 -17.95
CA ASP A 194 -5.03 49.03 -18.61
C ASP A 194 -3.51 48.82 -18.80
N GLY A 195 -3.11 47.59 -19.14
CA GLY A 195 -1.70 47.20 -19.31
C GLY A 195 -0.86 47.22 -18.02
N ARG A 196 -1.50 47.20 -16.84
CA ARG A 196 -0.83 47.18 -15.53
C ARG A 196 -1.18 45.93 -14.74
N LEU A 197 -0.20 45.36 -14.03
CA LEU A 197 -0.39 44.26 -13.10
C LEU A 197 -0.73 44.75 -11.68
N PHE A 198 -1.75 44.15 -11.06
CA PHE A 198 -2.20 44.41 -9.70
C PHE A 198 -2.11 43.13 -8.86
N ALA A 199 -1.48 43.21 -7.69
CA ALA A 199 -1.60 42.17 -6.66
C ALA A 199 -2.88 42.41 -5.84
N LEU A 200 -3.76 41.42 -5.78
CA LEU A 200 -5.03 41.51 -5.07
C LEU A 200 -4.90 40.92 -3.66
N GLN A 201 -4.32 39.74 -3.56
CA GLN A 201 -4.11 39.02 -2.29
C GLN A 201 -2.82 38.19 -2.39
N THR A 202 -2.07 38.07 -1.29
CA THR A 202 -0.98 37.09 -1.19
C THR A 202 -1.09 36.32 0.12
N ARG A 203 -0.76 35.02 0.12
CA ARG A 203 -0.73 34.18 1.31
C ARG A 203 0.38 33.14 1.25
N PRO A 204 0.92 32.67 2.39
CA PRO A 204 1.89 31.59 2.41
C PRO A 204 1.32 30.27 1.87
N ILE A 205 2.10 29.53 1.10
CA ILE A 205 1.78 28.13 0.73
C ILE A 205 2.13 27.23 1.92
N THR A 206 1.12 26.68 2.60
CA THR A 206 1.31 25.88 3.82
C THR A 206 1.48 24.38 3.60
N THR A 207 1.30 23.91 2.36
CA THR A 207 1.37 22.49 2.00
C THR A 207 2.78 22.02 1.63
N LEU A 208 3.70 22.96 1.37
CA LEU A 208 5.06 22.64 0.95
C LEU A 208 5.96 22.26 2.13
N PRO A 209 6.94 21.36 1.91
CA PRO A 209 7.98 21.08 2.89
C PRO A 209 8.86 22.32 3.15
N PRO A 210 9.41 22.46 4.38
CA PRO A 210 10.44 23.46 4.65
C PRO A 210 11.66 23.28 3.75
N ASP A 211 12.31 24.37 3.36
CA ASP A 211 13.53 24.34 2.53
C ASP A 211 14.65 23.48 3.10
N ALA A 212 14.75 23.40 4.44
CA ALA A 212 15.72 22.55 5.15
C ALA A 212 15.57 21.05 4.83
N VAL A 213 14.44 20.60 4.27
CA VAL A 213 14.25 19.22 3.80
C VAL A 213 15.12 18.92 2.58
N PHE A 214 15.47 19.93 1.78
CA PHE A 214 16.28 19.80 0.56
C PHE A 214 17.73 20.27 0.74
N ASP A 215 18.05 20.84 1.90
CA ASP A 215 19.39 21.32 2.21
C ASP A 215 20.29 20.12 2.57
N GLU A 216 21.31 19.84 1.76
CA GLU A 216 22.21 18.71 1.95
C GLU A 216 23.06 18.84 3.22
N ASP A 217 23.34 20.05 3.70
CA ASP A 217 24.12 20.26 4.94
C ASP A 217 23.26 20.00 6.19
N ILE A 218 21.92 20.10 6.06
CA ILE A 218 20.97 19.88 7.17
C ILE A 218 20.35 18.49 7.10
N ALA A 219 19.66 18.16 6.01
CA ALA A 219 18.98 16.90 5.82
C ALA A 219 19.96 15.77 5.47
N GLY A 220 21.07 16.09 4.81
CA GLY A 220 21.97 15.10 4.22
C GLY A 220 21.61 14.73 2.79
N SER A 221 22.59 14.24 2.03
CA SER A 221 22.45 13.91 0.61
C SER A 221 22.26 12.40 0.33
N ALA A 222 22.37 11.56 1.36
CA ALA A 222 22.32 10.11 1.24
C ALA A 222 20.99 9.64 0.65
N ALA A 223 21.01 9.09 -0.55
CA ALA A 223 19.82 8.58 -1.21
C ALA A 223 19.37 7.23 -0.61
N VAL A 224 18.07 7.02 -0.56
CA VAL A 224 17.43 5.74 -0.23
C VAL A 224 16.29 5.51 -1.20
N ILE A 225 16.27 4.32 -1.80
CA ILE A 225 15.18 3.88 -2.68
C ILE A 225 14.28 2.96 -1.87
N TRP A 226 13.02 3.34 -1.77
CA TRP A 226 11.98 2.59 -1.07
C TRP A 226 11.17 1.80 -2.08
N ASP A 227 10.89 0.54 -1.78
CA ASP A 227 10.03 -0.31 -2.61
C ASP A 227 9.12 -1.21 -1.76
N ASN A 228 7.83 -1.26 -2.07
CA ASN A 228 6.88 -2.12 -1.37
C ASN A 228 6.29 -3.26 -2.23
N SER A 229 6.75 -3.44 -3.47
CA SER A 229 6.06 -4.24 -4.51
C SER A 229 5.78 -5.69 -4.11
N ASN A 230 6.64 -6.26 -3.25
CA ASN A 230 6.52 -7.65 -2.77
C ASN A 230 6.10 -7.72 -1.29
N ILE A 231 6.69 -6.89 -0.43
CA ILE A 231 6.43 -6.92 1.02
C ILE A 231 4.99 -6.55 1.37
N VAL A 232 4.33 -5.77 0.50
CA VAL A 232 2.94 -5.37 0.71
C VAL A 232 1.94 -6.53 0.61
N GLU A 233 2.32 -7.65 -0.05
CA GLU A 233 1.52 -8.90 -0.01
C GLU A 233 1.52 -9.54 1.38
N SER A 234 2.54 -9.27 2.19
CA SER A 234 2.70 -9.80 3.54
C SER A 234 2.19 -8.83 4.61
N TYR A 235 2.34 -7.53 4.37
CA TYR A 235 1.94 -6.47 5.28
C TYR A 235 1.19 -5.40 4.49
N SER A 236 -0.11 -5.63 4.27
CA SER A 236 -0.95 -4.71 3.51
C SER A 236 -1.11 -3.36 4.22
N GLY A 237 -1.45 -2.29 3.50
CA GLY A 237 -1.98 -1.07 4.09
C GLY A 237 -1.16 -0.50 5.28
N VAL A 238 -1.86 0.10 6.23
CA VAL A 238 -1.22 0.62 7.45
C VAL A 238 -0.96 -0.54 8.42
N THR A 239 0.30 -0.65 8.86
CA THR A 239 0.83 -1.60 9.82
C THR A 239 1.25 -0.87 11.09
N THR A 240 0.77 -1.32 12.24
CA THR A 240 1.02 -0.70 13.55
C THR A 240 2.49 -0.77 14.02
N PRO A 241 2.92 0.11 14.95
CA PRO A 241 4.27 0.10 15.52
C PRO A 241 4.69 -1.25 16.10
N LEU A 242 3.79 -1.96 16.79
CA LEU A 242 4.11 -3.24 17.42
C LEU A 242 4.51 -4.27 16.36
N THR A 243 3.68 -4.42 15.33
CA THR A 243 3.98 -5.30 14.21
C THR A 243 5.27 -4.89 13.51
N PHE A 244 5.48 -3.61 13.21
CA PHE A 244 6.70 -3.18 12.55
C PHE A 244 7.97 -3.49 13.38
N SER A 245 7.95 -3.24 14.70
CA SER A 245 9.10 -3.55 15.57
C SER A 245 9.41 -5.06 15.62
N HIS A 246 8.37 -5.91 15.66
CA HIS A 246 8.55 -7.36 15.54
C HIS A 246 9.18 -7.76 14.21
N VAL A 247 8.61 -7.26 13.11
CA VAL A 247 9.01 -7.59 11.74
C VAL A 247 10.43 -7.11 11.45
N ASN A 248 10.80 -5.92 11.91
CA ASN A 248 12.16 -5.41 11.74
C ASN A 248 13.19 -6.32 12.44
N HIS A 249 12.87 -6.79 13.65
CA HIS A 249 13.70 -7.73 14.39
C HIS A 249 13.78 -9.10 13.70
N ALA A 250 12.67 -9.57 13.13
CA ALA A 250 12.60 -10.82 12.37
C ALA A 250 13.46 -10.77 11.10
N TYR A 251 13.33 -9.72 10.29
CA TYR A 251 14.09 -9.56 9.05
C TYR A 251 15.59 -9.42 9.32
N ARG A 252 16.00 -8.63 10.33
CA ARG A 252 17.39 -8.54 10.78
C ARG A 252 17.97 -9.93 11.05
N GLU A 253 17.27 -10.75 11.84
CA GLU A 253 17.73 -12.07 12.26
C GLU A 253 17.80 -13.07 11.09
N VAL A 254 16.82 -13.03 10.17
CA VAL A 254 16.81 -13.87 8.96
C VAL A 254 18.01 -13.57 8.06
N TYR A 255 18.34 -12.30 7.79
CA TYR A 255 19.49 -11.96 6.95
C TYR A 255 20.82 -12.19 7.63
N PHE A 256 20.92 -11.93 8.94
CA PHE A 256 22.07 -12.30 9.75
C PHE A 256 22.38 -13.80 9.59
N GLN A 257 21.37 -14.66 9.76
CA GLN A 257 21.52 -16.11 9.57
C GLN A 257 21.82 -16.50 8.12
N THR A 258 21.26 -15.77 7.14
CA THR A 258 21.53 -15.99 5.71
C THR A 258 23.01 -15.77 5.39
N CYS A 259 23.60 -14.67 5.88
CA CYS A 259 25.03 -14.40 5.73
C CYS A 259 25.90 -15.49 6.38
N GLY A 260 25.56 -15.93 7.59
CA GLY A 260 26.27 -17.01 8.27
C GLY A 260 26.18 -18.36 7.53
N LEU A 261 24.99 -18.69 6.99
CA LEU A 261 24.77 -19.89 6.17
C LEU A 261 25.60 -19.84 4.88
N LEU A 262 25.65 -18.66 4.26
CA LEU A 262 26.46 -18.37 3.08
C LEU A 262 27.92 -18.02 3.44
N GLY A 263 28.38 -18.42 4.62
CA GLY A 263 29.79 -18.43 5.00
C GLY A 263 30.49 -17.07 5.00
N VAL A 264 29.73 -15.96 5.05
CA VAL A 264 30.26 -14.62 5.24
C VAL A 264 30.97 -14.59 6.60
N PRO A 265 32.20 -14.03 6.70
CA PRO A 265 32.92 -13.96 7.96
C PRO A 265 32.12 -13.17 9.02
N GLN A 266 32.13 -13.65 10.26
CA GLN A 266 31.40 -13.02 11.36
C GLN A 266 31.76 -11.53 11.55
N SER A 267 33.04 -11.17 11.38
CA SER A 267 33.50 -9.77 11.47
C SER A 267 32.86 -8.86 10.41
N VAL A 268 32.61 -9.37 9.21
CA VAL A 268 31.93 -8.64 8.13
C VAL A 268 30.45 -8.50 8.46
N ILE A 269 29.83 -9.55 8.99
CA ILE A 269 28.42 -9.47 9.42
C ILE A 269 28.25 -8.41 10.51
N GLU A 270 29.16 -8.34 11.48
CA GLU A 270 29.13 -7.34 12.55
C GLU A 270 29.33 -5.91 12.03
N GLU A 271 30.24 -5.71 11.07
CA GLU A 271 30.46 -4.40 10.42
C GLU A 271 29.21 -3.88 9.70
N HIS A 272 28.39 -4.78 9.15
CA HIS A 272 27.16 -4.45 8.43
C HIS A 272 25.90 -4.50 9.30
N GLU A 273 25.99 -4.48 10.64
CA GLU A 273 24.82 -4.52 11.54
C GLU A 273 23.77 -3.45 11.22
N GLY A 274 24.22 -2.22 10.94
CA GLY A 274 23.34 -1.12 10.54
C GLY A 274 22.59 -1.37 9.23
N THR A 275 23.12 -2.20 8.32
CA THR A 275 22.42 -2.59 7.09
C THR A 275 21.24 -3.49 7.41
N PHE A 276 21.44 -4.51 8.26
CA PHE A 276 20.38 -5.46 8.65
C PHE A 276 19.24 -4.79 9.43
N LEU A 277 19.56 -3.83 10.29
CA LEU A 277 18.57 -3.07 11.06
C LEU A 277 17.73 -2.10 10.20
N ASN A 278 18.27 -1.68 9.06
CA ASN A 278 17.65 -0.73 8.13
C ASN A 278 17.27 -1.40 6.80
N MET A 279 16.98 -2.71 6.81
CA MET A 279 16.46 -3.41 5.63
C MET A 279 15.03 -2.97 5.30
N LEU A 280 14.28 -2.58 6.33
CA LEU A 280 12.90 -2.12 6.24
C LEU A 280 12.77 -0.67 6.72
N GLY A 281 11.82 0.05 6.15
CA GLY A 281 11.38 1.35 6.62
C GLY A 281 9.87 1.36 6.84
N LEU A 282 9.43 2.08 7.87
CA LEU A 282 8.01 2.34 8.11
C LEU A 282 7.64 3.73 7.58
N ILE A 283 7.15 3.76 6.36
CA ILE A 283 6.84 4.98 5.61
C ILE A 283 5.36 5.29 5.78
N ARG A 284 5.02 6.29 6.61
CA ARG A 284 3.62 6.66 6.91
C ARG A 284 2.75 5.43 7.22
N GLY A 285 3.23 4.60 8.14
CA GLY A 285 2.57 3.37 8.57
C GLY A 285 2.64 2.19 7.59
N ARG A 286 3.32 2.29 6.44
CA ARG A 286 3.46 1.18 5.46
C ARG A 286 4.89 0.67 5.43
N ILE A 287 5.07 -0.64 5.28
CA ILE A 287 6.40 -1.26 5.27
C ILE A 287 6.99 -1.22 3.86
N TYR A 288 8.21 -0.70 3.75
CA TYR A 288 9.00 -0.66 2.51
C TYR A 288 10.35 -1.33 2.70
N TYR A 289 10.85 -1.97 1.65
CA TYR A 289 12.25 -2.35 1.56
C TYR A 289 13.12 -1.13 1.29
N ASN A 290 14.27 -1.07 1.95
CA ASN A 290 15.39 -0.23 1.53
C ASN A 290 16.18 -0.99 0.46
N LEU A 291 15.96 -0.66 -0.81
CA LEU A 291 16.60 -1.39 -1.90
C LEU A 291 18.13 -1.30 -1.84
N LEU A 292 18.71 -0.14 -1.53
CA LEU A 292 20.17 0.00 -1.48
C LEU A 292 20.79 -0.92 -0.42
N ASN A 293 20.17 -1.07 0.76
CA ASN A 293 20.64 -2.01 1.77
C ASN A 293 20.48 -3.47 1.35
N TRP A 294 19.46 -3.79 0.57
CA TRP A 294 19.35 -5.10 -0.08
C TRP A 294 20.49 -5.35 -1.07
N TYR A 295 20.84 -4.39 -1.94
CA TYR A 295 21.98 -4.53 -2.83
C TYR A 295 23.30 -4.67 -2.03
N ARG A 296 23.46 -3.94 -0.91
CA ARG A 296 24.61 -4.11 0.00
C ARG A 296 24.67 -5.51 0.58
N LEU A 297 23.55 -6.04 1.07
CA LEU A 297 23.47 -7.41 1.57
C LEU A 297 23.93 -8.42 0.51
N LEU A 298 23.50 -8.24 -0.73
CA LEU A 298 23.81 -9.15 -1.83
C LEU A 298 25.26 -9.06 -2.29
N SER A 299 25.86 -7.87 -2.19
CA SER A 299 27.27 -7.67 -2.52
C SER A 299 28.19 -8.43 -1.56
N LEU A 300 27.71 -8.75 -0.34
CA LEU A 300 28.39 -9.67 0.58
C LEU A 300 28.45 -11.12 0.06
N PHE A 301 27.68 -11.48 -0.97
CA PHE A 301 27.63 -12.85 -1.49
C PHE A 301 28.59 -13.06 -2.67
N PRO A 302 29.60 -13.95 -2.55
CA PRO A 302 30.70 -14.06 -3.52
C PRO A 302 30.32 -14.53 -4.94
N LEU A 303 29.09 -15.03 -5.12
CA LEU A 303 28.59 -15.63 -6.37
C LEU A 303 27.46 -14.82 -7.02
N LEU A 304 26.81 -13.95 -6.24
CA LEU A 304 25.63 -13.18 -6.65
C LEU A 304 25.94 -11.68 -6.76
N GLY A 305 27.01 -11.20 -6.11
CA GLY A 305 27.34 -9.78 -5.96
C GLY A 305 27.65 -8.99 -7.25
N LYS A 306 27.40 -9.53 -8.45
CA LYS A 306 27.56 -8.82 -9.74
C LYS A 306 26.39 -8.97 -10.72
N SER A 307 25.29 -9.65 -10.36
CA SER A 307 24.16 -9.86 -11.27
C SER A 307 22.89 -9.18 -10.74
N GLY A 308 22.70 -7.90 -11.06
CA GLY A 308 21.51 -7.12 -10.67
C GLY A 308 20.21 -7.70 -11.25
N SER A 309 20.23 -8.16 -12.50
CA SER A 309 19.04 -8.68 -13.22
C SER A 309 18.49 -9.98 -12.63
N PHE A 310 19.35 -10.85 -12.11
CA PHE A 310 18.93 -12.08 -11.43
C PHE A 310 18.15 -11.76 -10.14
N MET A 311 18.49 -10.65 -9.48
CA MET A 311 17.86 -10.24 -8.23
C MET A 311 16.57 -9.46 -8.43
N GLU A 312 16.52 -8.55 -9.40
CA GLU A 312 15.28 -7.84 -9.77
C GLU A 312 14.16 -8.85 -10.05
N THR A 313 14.50 -9.91 -10.78
CA THR A 313 13.60 -11.04 -11.02
C THR A 313 13.23 -11.79 -9.72
N MET A 314 14.17 -11.97 -8.79
CA MET A 314 13.94 -12.67 -7.52
C MET A 314 13.03 -11.90 -6.56
N MET A 315 13.17 -10.57 -6.52
CA MET A 315 12.36 -9.70 -5.67
C MET A 315 10.99 -9.41 -6.27
N GLY A 316 10.73 -9.81 -7.53
CA GLY A 316 9.50 -9.47 -8.24
C GLY A 316 9.47 -8.00 -8.67
N VAL A 317 10.64 -7.36 -8.76
CA VAL A 317 10.79 -6.01 -9.31
C VAL A 317 10.48 -6.10 -10.80
N LYS A 318 9.26 -5.67 -11.17
CA LYS A 318 8.75 -5.79 -12.54
C LYS A 318 9.53 -4.94 -13.56
N GLN A 319 10.29 -3.95 -13.10
CA GLN A 319 10.90 -2.93 -13.96
C GLN A 319 12.36 -2.66 -13.57
N SER A 320 13.22 -2.72 -14.57
CA SER A 320 14.62 -2.30 -14.50
C SER A 320 14.70 -0.81 -14.24
N LEU A 321 15.62 -0.40 -13.35
CA LEU A 321 15.80 0.99 -12.97
C LEU A 321 16.23 1.86 -14.16
N GLU A 322 15.82 3.13 -14.15
CA GLU A 322 16.31 4.14 -15.09
C GLU A 322 17.85 4.25 -15.04
N THR A 323 18.46 4.60 -16.19
CA THR A 323 19.93 4.68 -16.32
C THR A 323 20.55 5.68 -15.33
N ASP A 324 19.80 6.68 -14.88
CA ASP A 324 20.25 7.74 -14.00
C ASP A 324 20.44 7.31 -12.53
N LEU A 325 19.88 6.17 -12.13
CA LEU A 325 20.03 5.62 -10.77
C LEU A 325 21.16 4.59 -10.65
N GLN A 326 21.73 4.13 -11.77
CA GLN A 326 22.80 3.13 -11.81
C GLN A 326 24.03 3.49 -10.93
N PRO A 327 24.50 4.75 -10.86
CA PRO A 327 25.66 5.11 -10.04
C PRO A 327 25.48 4.82 -8.54
N LEU A 328 24.25 4.89 -8.01
CA LEU A 328 23.97 4.58 -6.60
C LEU A 328 24.21 3.10 -6.29
N PHE A 329 23.91 2.22 -7.24
CA PHE A 329 24.12 0.79 -7.09
C PHE A 329 25.57 0.39 -7.34
N ASP A 330 26.22 1.03 -8.31
CA ASP A 330 27.64 0.79 -8.59
C ASP A 330 28.48 1.10 -7.34
N ALA A 331 28.20 2.20 -6.64
CA ALA A 331 28.86 2.53 -5.37
C ALA A 331 28.69 1.43 -4.29
N VAL A 332 27.50 0.82 -4.20
CA VAL A 332 27.23 -0.29 -3.27
C VAL A 332 28.00 -1.56 -3.66
N VAL A 333 28.16 -1.81 -4.97
CA VAL A 333 28.91 -2.96 -5.47
C VAL A 333 30.42 -2.77 -5.28
N ASP A 334 30.91 -1.53 -5.40
CA ASP A 334 32.32 -1.19 -5.21
C ASP A 334 32.76 -1.33 -3.74
N GLU A 335 31.85 -1.16 -2.78
CA GLU A 335 32.07 -1.40 -1.35
C GLU A 335 32.10 -2.89 -0.96
N ALA A 336 31.88 -3.81 -1.91
CA ALA A 336 31.75 -5.24 -1.63
C ALA A 336 33.08 -5.90 -1.19
N PRO A 337 33.05 -6.83 -0.22
CA PRO A 337 34.25 -7.54 0.21
C PRO A 337 34.81 -8.45 -0.89
N GLU A 338 36.12 -8.34 -1.16
CA GLU A 338 36.80 -9.21 -2.11
C GLU A 338 37.13 -10.58 -1.52
N TYR A 339 36.45 -11.62 -2.02
CA TYR A 339 36.76 -13.00 -1.69
C TYR A 339 37.75 -13.62 -2.69
N GLY A 340 38.88 -14.13 -2.21
CA GLY A 340 39.79 -14.94 -3.02
C GLY A 340 39.17 -16.27 -3.48
N LEU A 341 39.68 -16.84 -4.58
CA LEU A 341 39.12 -18.03 -5.26
C LEU A 341 38.85 -19.21 -4.31
N PHE A 342 39.79 -19.53 -3.42
CA PHE A 342 39.64 -20.64 -2.47
C PHE A 342 38.47 -20.44 -1.48
N LYS A 343 38.23 -19.20 -1.03
CA LYS A 343 37.09 -18.89 -0.16
C LYS A 343 35.77 -19.03 -0.92
N ARG A 344 35.72 -18.61 -2.19
CA ARG A 344 34.54 -18.79 -3.05
C ARG A 344 34.21 -20.26 -3.28
N VAL A 345 35.21 -21.08 -3.57
CA VAL A 345 35.05 -22.54 -3.74
C VAL A 345 34.60 -23.20 -2.43
N GLY A 346 35.24 -22.85 -1.31
CA GLY A 346 34.85 -23.35 0.01
C GLY A 346 33.41 -22.99 0.37
N LEU A 347 32.96 -21.79 0.00
CA LEU A 347 31.57 -21.39 0.17
C LEU A 347 30.62 -22.25 -0.68
N MET A 348 30.93 -22.44 -1.97
CA MET A 348 30.11 -23.28 -2.85
C MET A 348 29.93 -24.69 -2.31
N ILE A 349 30.99 -25.28 -1.77
CA ILE A 349 30.92 -26.59 -1.12
C ILE A 349 30.00 -26.54 0.10
N ARG A 350 30.13 -25.51 0.95
CA ARG A 350 29.30 -25.34 2.15
C ARG A 350 27.81 -25.21 1.78
N LEU A 351 27.50 -24.38 0.79
CA LEU A 351 26.16 -24.23 0.24
C LEU A 351 25.64 -25.58 -0.27
N ALA A 352 26.42 -26.29 -1.09
CA ALA A 352 26.04 -27.60 -1.62
C ALA A 352 25.77 -28.65 -0.52
N VAL A 353 26.54 -28.65 0.57
CA VAL A 353 26.30 -29.50 1.74
C VAL A 353 24.95 -29.18 2.39
N HIS A 354 24.62 -27.90 2.58
CA HIS A 354 23.31 -27.49 3.08
C HIS A 354 22.16 -27.89 2.13
N MET A 355 22.39 -27.86 0.82
CA MET A 355 21.41 -28.29 -0.20
C MET A 355 21.11 -29.80 -0.16
N LEU A 356 22.08 -30.64 0.18
CA LEU A 356 21.96 -32.10 0.19
C LEU A 356 21.22 -32.65 1.42
N GLY A 357 21.26 -31.95 2.56
CA GLY A 357 20.65 -32.36 3.82
C GLY A 357 19.24 -31.82 4.10
N GLY A 358 18.62 -31.14 3.13
CA GLY A 358 17.45 -30.28 3.36
C GLY A 358 16.23 -30.95 4.01
N ALA A 359 15.88 -32.18 3.64
CA ALA A 359 14.68 -32.85 4.16
C ALA A 359 14.73 -33.08 5.69
N ARG A 360 15.88 -33.58 6.19
CA ARG A 360 16.08 -33.79 7.62
C ARG A 360 16.16 -32.46 8.39
N ALA A 361 16.74 -31.43 7.78
CA ALA A 361 16.78 -30.10 8.37
C ALA A 361 15.37 -29.51 8.54
N ASN A 362 14.50 -29.70 7.54
CA ASN A 362 13.10 -29.28 7.59
C ASN A 362 12.35 -29.99 8.73
N GLU A 363 12.45 -31.31 8.84
CA GLU A 363 11.80 -32.07 9.93
C GLU A 363 12.26 -31.64 11.33
N LEU A 364 13.56 -31.43 11.51
CA LEU A 364 14.11 -30.96 12.78
C LEU A 364 13.65 -29.55 13.14
N PHE A 365 13.52 -28.67 12.14
CA PHE A 365 13.00 -27.32 12.32
C PHE A 365 11.52 -27.36 12.73
N LEU A 366 10.69 -28.12 12.02
CA LEU A 366 9.27 -28.24 12.33
C LEU A 366 9.03 -28.79 13.74
N ALA A 367 9.77 -29.84 14.13
CA ALA A 367 9.69 -30.40 15.48
C ALA A 367 10.17 -29.42 16.56
N ARG A 368 11.07 -28.49 16.23
CA ARG A 368 11.52 -27.43 17.13
C ARG A 368 10.46 -26.35 17.31
N VAL A 369 9.91 -25.83 16.20
CA VAL A 369 8.84 -24.82 16.25
C VAL A 369 7.65 -25.36 17.02
N ASP A 370 7.26 -26.61 16.78
CA ASP A 370 6.16 -27.25 17.49
C ASP A 370 6.40 -27.37 19.00
N ARG A 371 7.62 -27.75 19.41
CA ARG A 371 7.99 -27.81 20.84
C ARG A 371 7.90 -26.46 21.54
N VAL A 372 8.14 -25.37 20.82
CA VAL A 372 8.12 -24.00 21.36
C VAL A 372 6.69 -23.45 21.38
N CYS A 373 5.95 -23.60 20.28
CA CYS A 373 4.64 -22.99 20.11
C CYS A 373 3.52 -23.76 20.82
N ARG A 374 3.53 -25.11 20.78
CA ARG A 374 2.41 -25.92 21.30
C ARG A 374 2.10 -25.67 22.78
N PRO A 375 3.09 -25.60 23.70
CA PRO A 375 2.80 -25.29 25.10
C PRO A 375 2.22 -23.88 25.29
N MET A 376 2.57 -22.93 24.42
CA MET A 376 2.03 -21.56 24.46
C MET A 376 0.60 -21.50 23.95
N GLU A 377 0.27 -22.29 22.92
CA GLU A 377 -1.09 -22.41 22.36
C GLU A 377 -2.06 -23.11 23.32
N GLU A 378 -1.58 -24.11 24.05
CA GLU A 378 -2.36 -24.81 25.08
C GLU A 378 -2.51 -23.98 26.37
N ALA A 379 -1.65 -22.97 26.57
CA ALA A 379 -1.71 -22.09 27.71
C ALA A 379 -2.74 -20.96 27.51
N ASN A 380 -3.46 -20.61 28.57
CA ASN A 380 -4.24 -19.37 28.57
C ASN A 380 -3.30 -18.18 28.79
N LEU A 381 -2.66 -17.72 27.70
CA LEU A 381 -1.67 -16.65 27.70
C LEU A 381 -2.19 -15.36 28.33
N ALA A 382 -3.50 -15.10 28.25
CA ALA A 382 -4.14 -13.93 28.83
C ALA A 382 -4.17 -13.92 30.36
N ASN A 383 -4.02 -15.08 31.01
CA ASN A 383 -4.01 -15.19 32.48
C ASN A 383 -2.60 -15.15 33.08
N LEU A 384 -1.57 -15.04 32.26
CA LEU A 384 -0.19 -14.95 32.72
C LEU A 384 0.15 -13.51 33.14
N SER A 385 1.10 -13.34 34.05
CA SER A 385 1.59 -12.02 34.42
C SER A 385 2.38 -11.37 33.27
N LEU A 386 2.43 -10.04 33.27
CA LEU A 386 3.15 -9.27 32.25
C LEU A 386 4.62 -9.71 32.07
N PRO A 387 5.46 -9.90 33.12
CA PRO A 387 6.82 -10.40 32.94
C PRO A 387 6.87 -11.79 32.29
N HIS A 388 5.95 -12.69 32.67
CA HIS A 388 5.91 -14.04 32.10
C HIS A 388 5.52 -14.01 30.61
N GLN A 389 4.62 -13.12 30.20
CA GLN A 389 4.30 -12.94 28.77
C GLN A 389 5.51 -12.44 27.97
N VAL A 390 6.28 -11.50 28.54
CA VAL A 390 7.54 -11.03 27.93
C VAL A 390 8.58 -12.15 27.85
N ASP A 391 8.70 -12.98 28.89
CA ASP A 391 9.58 -14.16 28.88
C ASP A 391 9.19 -15.17 27.79
N LEU A 392 7.89 -15.41 27.58
CA LEU A 392 7.40 -16.28 26.51
C LEU A 392 7.74 -15.72 25.12
N TYR A 393 7.65 -14.40 24.93
CA TYR A 393 8.08 -13.76 23.70
C TYR A 393 9.58 -14.00 23.44
N HIS A 394 10.44 -13.81 24.45
CA HIS A 394 11.86 -14.11 24.33
C HIS A 394 12.14 -15.60 24.04
N GLN A 395 11.44 -16.51 24.71
CA GLN A 395 11.55 -17.95 24.45
C GLN A 395 11.16 -18.31 23.01
N LEU A 396 10.15 -17.65 22.45
CA LEU A 396 9.75 -17.83 21.05
C LEU A 396 10.83 -17.33 20.09
N LEU A 397 11.40 -16.15 20.32
CA LEU A 397 12.50 -15.64 19.50
C LEU A 397 13.72 -16.56 19.54
N ASP A 398 14.11 -17.03 20.72
CA ASP A 398 15.28 -17.89 20.91
C ASP A 398 15.04 -19.31 20.36
N GLY A 399 13.85 -19.86 20.57
CA GLY A 399 13.50 -21.22 20.20
C GLY A 399 13.17 -21.39 18.72
N ALA A 400 12.59 -20.38 18.08
CA ALA A 400 12.17 -20.44 16.67
C ALA A 400 12.99 -19.49 15.77
N LEU A 401 12.91 -18.18 16.00
CA LEU A 401 13.47 -17.18 15.07
C LEU A 401 15.00 -17.27 14.92
N LYS A 402 15.76 -17.45 16.01
CA LYS A 402 17.24 -17.64 15.94
C LYS A 402 17.68 -18.96 15.28
N HIS A 403 16.72 -19.79 14.89
CA HIS A 403 16.95 -21.10 14.28
C HIS A 403 16.26 -21.25 12.91
N TRP A 404 16.09 -20.14 12.18
CA TRP A 404 15.38 -20.04 10.89
C TRP A 404 16.16 -20.55 9.65
N LYS A 405 17.28 -21.26 9.84
CA LYS A 405 18.14 -21.71 8.74
C LYS A 405 17.46 -22.64 7.74
N ALA A 406 16.56 -23.52 8.19
CA ALA A 406 15.90 -24.50 7.31
C ALA A 406 14.98 -23.83 6.27
N PRO A 407 14.07 -22.89 6.66
CA PRO A 407 13.36 -22.04 5.70
C PRO A 407 14.26 -21.35 4.67
N ILE A 408 15.36 -20.71 5.11
CA ILE A 408 16.29 -19.98 4.23
C ILE A 408 16.91 -20.92 3.17
N VAL A 409 17.41 -22.09 3.61
CA VAL A 409 17.97 -23.11 2.71
C VAL A 409 16.90 -23.57 1.72
N ASN A 410 15.67 -23.80 2.19
CA ASN A 410 14.60 -24.30 1.36
C ASN A 410 14.13 -23.28 0.31
N ASP A 411 14.01 -22.00 0.67
CA ASP A 411 13.71 -20.92 -0.28
C ASP A 411 14.79 -20.86 -1.39
N THR A 412 16.07 -20.96 -1.00
CA THR A 412 17.18 -21.00 -1.96
C THR A 412 17.09 -22.22 -2.89
N ARG A 413 16.73 -23.40 -2.36
CA ARG A 413 16.51 -24.63 -3.16
C ARG A 413 15.36 -24.45 -4.15
N CYS A 414 14.24 -23.91 -3.68
CA CYS A 414 13.05 -23.67 -4.48
C CYS A 414 13.38 -22.72 -5.64
N MET A 415 14.08 -21.63 -5.36
CA MET A 415 14.50 -20.65 -6.36
C MET A 415 15.42 -21.25 -7.43
N ILE A 416 16.44 -22.01 -7.05
CA ILE A 416 17.34 -22.67 -8.01
C ILE A 416 16.58 -23.70 -8.86
N ALA A 417 15.77 -24.54 -8.22
CA ALA A 417 14.98 -25.56 -8.92
C ALA A 417 14.00 -24.92 -9.93
N PHE A 418 13.29 -23.88 -9.49
CA PHE A 418 12.35 -23.13 -10.32
C PHE A 418 13.05 -22.42 -11.48
N GLY A 419 14.19 -21.76 -11.25
CA GLY A 419 14.96 -21.09 -12.30
C GLY A 419 15.52 -22.05 -13.35
N ILE A 420 15.99 -23.22 -12.93
CA ILE A 420 16.41 -24.28 -13.86
C ILE A 420 15.21 -24.78 -14.66
N LEU A 421 14.08 -25.09 -14.01
CA LEU A 421 12.87 -25.55 -14.69
C LEU A 421 12.38 -24.52 -15.72
N LYS A 422 12.36 -23.23 -15.36
CA LYS A 422 12.02 -22.12 -16.26
C LYS A 422 12.91 -22.12 -17.50
N THR A 423 14.23 -22.11 -17.28
CA THR A 423 15.22 -22.10 -18.37
C THR A 423 15.07 -23.32 -19.30
N LEU A 424 14.80 -24.50 -18.74
CA LEU A 424 14.57 -25.72 -19.52
C LEU A 424 13.27 -25.63 -20.32
N THR A 425 12.22 -25.06 -19.74
CA THR A 425 10.92 -24.92 -20.40
C THR A 425 11.01 -23.93 -21.56
N GLU A 426 11.63 -22.76 -21.34
CA GLU A 426 11.87 -21.78 -22.41
C GLU A 426 12.72 -22.36 -23.54
N LYS A 427 13.90 -22.92 -23.21
CA LYS A 427 14.88 -23.34 -24.23
C LYS A 427 14.56 -24.67 -24.90
N TRP A 428 13.94 -25.62 -24.21
CA TRP A 428 13.75 -26.98 -24.73
C TRP A 428 12.31 -27.25 -25.16
N ILE A 429 11.33 -26.49 -24.67
CA ILE A 429 9.92 -26.67 -25.00
C ILE A 429 9.41 -25.52 -25.87
N ALA A 430 9.48 -24.28 -25.40
CA ALA A 430 8.74 -23.17 -26.00
C ALA A 430 9.41 -22.53 -27.23
N GLY A 431 10.74 -22.58 -27.34
CA GLY A 431 11.43 -21.86 -28.41
C GLY A 431 11.37 -20.35 -28.18
N ASP A 432 10.99 -19.57 -29.20
CA ASP A 432 10.96 -18.09 -29.13
C ASP A 432 9.67 -17.51 -28.47
N GLY A 433 8.68 -18.33 -28.10
CA GLY A 433 7.43 -17.90 -27.45
C GLY A 433 7.52 -17.89 -25.93
N ALA A 434 7.85 -16.75 -25.31
CA ALA A 434 8.06 -16.65 -23.86
C ALA A 434 6.78 -16.76 -23.00
N GLU A 435 5.63 -16.28 -23.50
CA GLU A 435 4.35 -16.31 -22.75
C GLU A 435 3.81 -17.74 -22.58
N ASP A 436 3.87 -18.55 -23.64
CA ASP A 436 3.49 -19.97 -23.62
C ASP A 436 4.34 -20.78 -22.63
N ALA A 437 5.61 -20.39 -22.44
CA ALA A 437 6.53 -21.05 -21.51
C ALA A 437 6.16 -20.84 -20.04
N ALA A 438 5.75 -19.62 -19.69
CA ALA A 438 5.37 -19.25 -18.33
C ALA A 438 4.05 -19.92 -17.91
N SER A 439 3.06 -19.95 -18.81
CA SER A 439 1.81 -20.68 -18.57
C SER A 439 2.08 -22.18 -18.36
N LEU A 440 2.86 -22.81 -19.26
CA LEU A 440 3.18 -24.22 -19.18
C LEU A 440 3.92 -24.59 -17.89
N GLN A 441 4.86 -23.77 -17.44
CA GLN A 441 5.58 -24.00 -16.18
C GLN A 441 4.61 -24.02 -14.98
N ASN A 442 3.65 -23.10 -14.96
CA ASN A 442 2.65 -23.05 -13.89
C ASN A 442 1.74 -24.27 -13.91
N ASP A 443 1.29 -24.69 -15.09
CA ASP A 443 0.45 -25.88 -15.25
C ASP A 443 1.19 -27.16 -14.82
N LEU A 444 2.50 -27.25 -15.09
CA LEU A 444 3.35 -28.34 -14.60
C LEU A 444 3.50 -28.37 -13.08
N LEU A 445 3.35 -27.22 -12.40
CA LEU A 445 3.41 -27.10 -10.95
C LEU A 445 2.02 -27.14 -10.30
N CYS A 446 0.93 -27.13 -11.08
CA CYS A 446 -0.43 -27.29 -10.59
C CYS A 446 -0.61 -28.65 -9.87
N GLY A 447 -1.30 -28.66 -8.73
CA GLY A 447 -1.56 -29.88 -7.95
C GLY A 447 -0.30 -30.61 -7.47
N SER A 448 0.79 -29.90 -7.18
CA SER A 448 2.07 -30.48 -6.76
C SER A 448 2.09 -30.85 -5.27
N GLY A 449 1.53 -32.02 -4.94
CA GLY A 449 1.63 -32.66 -3.61
C GLY A 449 0.71 -32.06 -2.55
N ASP A 450 0.59 -32.72 -1.39
CA ASP A 450 -0.13 -32.25 -0.19
C ASP A 450 0.31 -30.82 0.19
N LEU A 451 -0.27 -29.83 -0.47
CA LEU A 451 -0.05 -28.45 -0.13
C LEU A 451 -0.89 -28.21 1.11
N LYS A 452 -0.22 -28.10 2.27
CA LYS A 452 -0.80 -27.63 3.55
C LYS A 452 -1.62 -26.34 3.38
N SER A 453 -1.43 -25.62 2.28
CA SER A 453 -2.22 -24.43 1.91
C SER A 453 -3.57 -24.71 1.24
N THR A 454 -3.78 -25.87 0.62
CA THR A 454 -5.06 -26.31 0.02
C THR A 454 -5.92 -27.15 0.98
N GLU A 455 -5.29 -27.73 2.00
CA GLU A 455 -5.96 -28.52 3.04
C GLU A 455 -7.07 -27.75 3.80
N PRO A 456 -6.89 -26.46 4.18
CA PRO A 456 -7.94 -25.70 4.84
C PRO A 456 -9.18 -25.55 3.96
N MET A 457 -8.99 -25.27 2.67
CA MET A 457 -10.10 -25.18 1.71
C MET A 457 -10.83 -26.52 1.60
N ARG A 458 -10.09 -27.64 1.45
CA ARG A 458 -10.68 -28.98 1.41
C ARG A 458 -11.54 -29.26 2.65
N LEU A 459 -11.04 -28.93 3.84
CA LEU A 459 -11.79 -29.13 5.09
C LEU A 459 -13.05 -28.27 5.16
N LEU A 460 -13.00 -27.01 4.69
CA LEU A 460 -14.20 -26.16 4.61
C LEU A 460 -15.23 -26.70 3.62
N LEU A 461 -14.79 -27.21 2.46
CA LEU A 461 -15.66 -27.86 1.47
C LEU A 461 -16.30 -29.14 2.01
N GLU A 462 -15.56 -29.93 2.80
CA GLU A 462 -16.13 -31.11 3.46
C GLU A 462 -17.19 -30.76 4.50
N ILE A 463 -16.95 -29.70 5.29
CA ILE A 463 -17.94 -29.18 6.24
C ILE A 463 -19.16 -28.65 5.47
N ALA A 464 -18.96 -27.92 4.38
CA ALA A 464 -20.04 -27.41 3.54
C ALA A 464 -20.87 -28.53 2.91
N ALA A 465 -20.23 -29.58 2.38
CA ALA A 465 -20.91 -30.73 1.80
C ALA A 465 -21.72 -31.52 2.85
N GLU A 466 -21.18 -31.68 4.07
CA GLU A 466 -21.90 -32.30 5.19
C GLU A 466 -23.15 -31.50 5.54
N ILE A 467 -23.07 -30.16 5.56
CA ILE A 467 -24.21 -29.29 5.84
C ILE A 467 -25.23 -29.32 4.69
N ASP A 468 -24.78 -29.26 3.44
CA ASP A 468 -25.67 -29.26 2.27
C ASP A 468 -26.45 -30.59 2.14
N GLY A 469 -25.89 -31.68 2.65
CA GLY A 469 -26.55 -32.99 2.75
C GLY A 469 -27.64 -33.11 3.83
N ASP A 470 -27.73 -32.17 4.78
CA ASP A 470 -28.75 -32.15 5.84
C ASP A 470 -29.69 -30.94 5.68
N PRO A 471 -30.97 -31.16 5.27
CA PRO A 471 -31.91 -30.07 5.03
C PRO A 471 -32.19 -29.17 6.24
N GLU A 472 -32.13 -29.70 7.47
CA GLU A 472 -32.41 -28.91 8.68
C GLU A 472 -31.24 -27.99 8.99
N ILE A 473 -30.01 -28.53 8.95
CA ILE A 473 -28.79 -27.76 9.21
C ILE A 473 -28.57 -26.72 8.10
N ARG A 474 -28.76 -27.12 6.83
CA ARG A 474 -28.67 -26.22 5.67
C ARG A 474 -29.60 -25.02 5.79
N ARG A 475 -30.88 -25.26 6.08
CA ARG A 475 -31.87 -24.19 6.25
C ARG A 475 -31.42 -23.22 7.34
N ARG A 476 -30.98 -23.76 8.47
CA ARG A 476 -30.57 -22.96 9.62
C ARG A 476 -29.31 -22.13 9.35
N LEU A 477 -28.31 -22.72 8.68
CA LEU A 477 -27.10 -22.01 8.25
C LEU A 477 -27.43 -20.83 7.32
N LEU A 478 -28.41 -20.98 6.42
CA LEU A 478 -28.76 -19.94 5.45
C LEU A 478 -29.71 -18.87 6.02
N ASP A 479 -30.53 -19.20 7.01
CA ASP A 479 -31.49 -18.30 7.65
C ASP A 479 -30.87 -17.44 8.78
N GLU A 480 -29.87 -17.95 9.50
CA GLU A 480 -29.22 -17.29 10.65
C GLU A 480 -27.97 -16.48 10.24
N THR A 481 -27.57 -15.49 11.05
CA THR A 481 -26.25 -14.87 10.88
C THR A 481 -25.13 -15.85 11.28
N PRO A 482 -23.89 -15.69 10.78
CA PRO A 482 -22.77 -16.54 11.16
C PRO A 482 -22.54 -16.63 12.68
N GLU A 483 -22.74 -15.53 13.41
CA GLU A 483 -22.61 -15.47 14.87
C GLU A 483 -23.72 -16.24 15.58
N GLU A 484 -24.96 -16.14 15.08
CA GLU A 484 -26.11 -16.85 15.62
C GLU A 484 -25.95 -18.35 15.45
N PHE A 485 -25.54 -18.79 14.26
CA PHE A 485 -25.28 -20.20 13.96
C PHE A 485 -24.11 -20.73 14.80
N TRP A 486 -23.02 -19.96 14.94
CA TRP A 486 -21.90 -20.34 15.81
C TRP A 486 -22.35 -20.50 17.28
N ARG A 487 -23.16 -19.57 17.80
CA ARG A 487 -23.74 -19.68 19.16
C ARG A 487 -24.65 -20.90 19.28
N ALA A 488 -25.42 -21.23 18.25
CA ALA A 488 -26.26 -22.42 18.24
C ALA A 488 -25.43 -23.70 18.35
N LEU A 489 -24.34 -23.82 17.59
CA LEU A 489 -23.38 -24.93 17.69
C LEU A 489 -22.83 -25.03 19.12
N GLN A 490 -22.42 -23.91 19.71
CA GLN A 490 -21.91 -23.87 21.07
C GLN A 490 -22.95 -24.32 22.12
N ASN A 491 -24.23 -24.02 21.89
CA ASN A 491 -25.36 -24.43 22.73
C ASN A 491 -25.84 -25.88 22.49
N GLY A 492 -25.12 -26.67 21.69
CA GLY A 492 -25.36 -28.10 21.52
C GLY A 492 -26.12 -28.50 20.25
N PHE A 493 -26.40 -27.56 19.34
CA PHE A 493 -26.88 -27.90 18.00
C PHE A 493 -25.75 -28.57 17.20
N ALA A 494 -26.06 -29.67 16.50
CA ALA A 494 -25.11 -30.44 15.68
C ALA A 494 -23.70 -30.63 16.30
N PRO A 495 -23.56 -31.41 17.39
CA PRO A 495 -22.28 -31.55 18.13
C PRO A 495 -21.10 -31.99 17.27
N ASN A 496 -21.32 -32.83 16.25
CA ASN A 496 -20.27 -33.27 15.33
C ASN A 496 -19.71 -32.09 14.51
N LEU A 497 -20.59 -31.22 13.98
CA LEU A 497 -20.18 -30.03 13.25
C LEU A 497 -19.41 -29.06 14.14
N LYS A 498 -19.87 -28.86 15.38
CA LYS A 498 -19.14 -28.07 16.38
C LYS A 498 -17.68 -28.55 16.50
N THR A 499 -17.47 -29.85 16.68
CA THR A 499 -16.12 -30.43 16.77
C THR A 499 -15.30 -30.22 15.51
N ARG A 500 -15.90 -30.31 14.31
CA ARG A 500 -15.17 -30.06 13.05
C ARG A 500 -14.74 -28.60 12.92
N PHE A 501 -15.62 -27.64 13.21
CA PHE A 501 -15.25 -26.22 13.22
C PHE A 501 -14.18 -25.91 14.28
N GLU A 502 -14.31 -26.44 15.49
CA GLU A 502 -13.31 -26.24 16.56
C GLU A 502 -11.95 -26.84 16.19
N SER A 503 -11.94 -28.01 15.53
CA SER A 503 -10.71 -28.63 15.05
C SER A 503 -10.07 -27.83 13.92
N TYR A 504 -10.88 -27.30 12.99
CA TYR A 504 -10.40 -26.40 11.94
C TYR A 504 -9.76 -25.14 12.53
N ILE A 505 -10.44 -24.49 13.49
CA ILE A 505 -9.93 -23.28 14.14
C ILE A 505 -8.67 -23.60 14.96
N ALA A 506 -8.61 -24.72 15.66
CA ALA A 506 -7.42 -25.11 16.41
C ALA A 506 -6.19 -25.28 15.52
N GLU A 507 -6.35 -25.84 14.31
CA GLU A 507 -5.22 -26.13 13.42
C GLU A 507 -4.89 -24.97 12.46
N TYR A 508 -5.90 -24.27 11.95
CA TYR A 508 -5.75 -23.24 10.91
C TYR A 508 -6.24 -21.86 11.32
N GLY A 509 -6.62 -21.65 12.59
CA GLY A 509 -7.25 -20.42 13.06
C GLY A 509 -6.37 -19.18 12.90
N TYR A 510 -5.04 -19.35 12.88
CA TYR A 510 -4.09 -18.27 12.60
C TYR A 510 -4.04 -17.83 11.13
N ARG A 511 -4.56 -18.62 10.19
CA ARG A 511 -4.66 -18.23 8.77
C ARG A 511 -5.84 -17.28 8.61
N CYS A 512 -5.56 -15.99 8.65
CA CYS A 512 -6.54 -14.93 8.46
C CYS A 512 -5.99 -13.93 7.44
N VAL A 513 -6.82 -12.96 7.06
CA VAL A 513 -6.35 -11.81 6.25
C VAL A 513 -5.30 -11.08 7.07
N ASP A 514 -4.24 -10.58 6.43
CA ASP A 514 -3.11 -9.95 7.11
C ASP A 514 -2.52 -10.82 8.23
N GLU A 515 -2.38 -12.13 7.98
CA GLU A 515 -1.95 -13.11 8.99
C GLU A 515 -0.61 -12.78 9.69
N LEU A 516 0.22 -11.92 9.11
CA LEU A 516 1.50 -11.47 9.67
C LEU A 516 1.42 -10.13 10.42
N LYS A 517 0.24 -9.52 10.52
CA LYS A 517 0.03 -8.37 11.39
C LYS A 517 -0.46 -8.80 12.76
N LEU A 518 0.18 -8.28 13.81
CA LEU A 518 -0.17 -8.61 15.18
C LEU A 518 -1.48 -7.94 15.61
N GLU A 519 -1.83 -6.80 15.02
CA GLU A 519 -3.09 -6.09 15.31
C GLU A 519 -4.35 -6.79 14.77
N THR A 520 -4.20 -7.66 13.77
CA THR A 520 -5.34 -8.31 13.11
C THR A 520 -6.02 -9.31 14.04
N LEU A 521 -7.35 -9.42 13.93
CA LEU A 521 -8.15 -10.44 14.61
C LEU A 521 -8.17 -11.70 13.75
N ASP A 522 -7.87 -12.84 14.37
CA ASP A 522 -7.84 -14.13 13.67
C ASP A 522 -9.11 -14.97 13.97
N TYR A 523 -9.17 -16.21 13.47
CA TYR A 523 -10.35 -17.05 13.67
C TYR A 523 -10.51 -17.58 15.10
N HIS A 524 -9.47 -17.49 15.95
CA HIS A 524 -9.64 -17.74 17.38
C HIS A 524 -10.41 -16.60 18.05
N ASP A 525 -10.18 -15.36 17.60
CA ASP A 525 -10.89 -14.17 18.06
C ASP A 525 -12.32 -14.09 17.47
N ARG A 526 -12.47 -14.42 16.17
CA ARG A 526 -13.74 -14.35 15.42
C ARG A 526 -14.09 -15.69 14.76
N PRO A 527 -14.50 -16.71 15.54
CA PRO A 527 -14.78 -18.06 15.00
C PRO A 527 -15.96 -18.10 14.01
N HIS A 528 -16.90 -17.16 14.12
CA HIS A 528 -18.04 -17.03 13.21
C HIS A 528 -17.62 -16.70 11.76
N MET A 529 -16.42 -16.16 11.52
CA MET A 529 -15.94 -15.91 10.15
C MET A 529 -15.70 -17.20 9.36
N VAL A 530 -15.35 -18.30 10.05
CA VAL A 530 -15.26 -19.63 9.41
C VAL A 530 -16.65 -20.12 9.03
N VAL A 531 -17.67 -19.82 9.85
CA VAL A 531 -19.08 -20.11 9.52
C VAL A 531 -19.53 -19.32 8.31
N ALA A 532 -19.20 -18.02 8.23
CA ALA A 532 -19.52 -17.17 7.08
C ALA A 532 -18.92 -17.74 5.78
N SER A 533 -17.69 -18.23 5.84
CA SER A 533 -17.02 -18.91 4.72
C SER A 533 -17.81 -20.14 4.24
N VAL A 534 -18.20 -21.01 5.19
CA VAL A 534 -19.00 -22.22 4.91
C VAL A 534 -20.39 -21.87 4.39
N GLN A 535 -21.02 -20.83 4.93
CA GLN A 535 -22.30 -20.31 4.46
C GLN A 535 -22.24 -19.87 2.99
N GLY A 536 -21.15 -19.23 2.57
CA GLY A 536 -20.88 -18.91 1.16
C GLY A 536 -20.86 -20.15 0.27
N TYR A 537 -20.08 -21.18 0.62
CA TYR A 537 -20.02 -22.43 -0.13
C TYR A 537 -21.40 -23.10 -0.29
N VAL A 538 -22.21 -23.14 0.78
CA VAL A 538 -23.54 -23.77 0.76
C VAL A 538 -24.55 -22.95 -0.05
N ARG A 539 -24.42 -21.61 -0.07
CA ARG A 539 -25.32 -20.71 -0.82
C ARG A 539 -25.12 -20.82 -2.34
N HIS A 540 -23.86 -20.85 -2.80
CA HIS A 540 -23.55 -20.87 -4.24
C HIS A 540 -23.42 -22.29 -4.82
N GLY A 541 -23.53 -23.31 -3.97
CA GLY A 541 -23.36 -24.71 -4.34
C GLY A 541 -21.95 -25.17 -4.02
N VAL A 542 -21.85 -26.30 -3.30
CA VAL A 542 -20.57 -26.87 -2.92
C VAL A 542 -19.95 -27.54 -4.15
N PRO A 543 -18.82 -27.05 -4.68
CA PRO A 543 -18.16 -27.71 -5.80
C PRO A 543 -17.73 -29.12 -5.35
N PRO A 544 -17.95 -30.17 -6.16
CA PRO A 544 -17.52 -31.52 -5.81
C PRO A 544 -16.01 -31.55 -5.59
N ALA A 545 -15.57 -31.94 -4.40
CA ALA A 545 -14.14 -32.03 -4.08
C ALA A 545 -13.39 -32.96 -5.06
N GLU A 546 -14.08 -34.00 -5.57
CA GLU A 546 -13.58 -34.89 -6.61
C GLU A 546 -13.34 -34.15 -7.94
N GLU A 547 -14.23 -33.24 -8.35
CA GLU A 547 -14.11 -32.48 -9.61
C GLU A 547 -12.92 -31.49 -9.57
N ILE A 548 -12.68 -30.86 -8.42
CA ILE A 548 -11.51 -29.98 -8.22
C ILE A 548 -10.21 -30.79 -8.35
N GLU A 549 -10.15 -31.97 -7.74
CA GLU A 549 -8.96 -32.83 -7.79
C GLU A 549 -8.75 -33.44 -9.18
N GLU A 550 -9.83 -33.84 -9.86
CA GLU A 550 -9.81 -34.27 -11.26
C GLU A 550 -9.26 -33.16 -12.18
N ARG A 551 -9.74 -31.93 -12.03
CA ARG A 551 -9.28 -30.79 -12.84
C ARG A 551 -7.81 -30.47 -12.62
N LYS A 552 -7.32 -30.55 -11.37
CA LYS A 552 -5.88 -30.43 -11.06
C LYS A 552 -5.07 -31.52 -11.76
N GLN A 553 -5.57 -32.75 -11.76
CA GLN A 553 -4.90 -33.87 -12.42
C GLN A 553 -4.90 -33.70 -13.94
N GLU A 554 -5.99 -33.24 -14.55
CA GLU A 554 -6.09 -32.99 -15.99
C GLU A 554 -5.11 -31.93 -16.47
N ILE A 555 -5.08 -30.76 -15.80
CA ILE A 555 -4.14 -29.66 -16.12
C ILE A 555 -2.70 -30.19 -16.09
N ARG A 556 -2.35 -30.90 -15.00
CA ARG A 556 -1.01 -31.46 -14.81
C ARG A 556 -0.66 -32.51 -15.85
N GLN A 557 -1.57 -33.43 -16.15
CA GLN A 557 -1.34 -34.50 -17.12
C GLN A 557 -1.22 -33.93 -18.54
N GLY A 558 -2.04 -32.94 -18.90
CA GLY A 558 -1.95 -32.22 -20.17
C GLY A 558 -0.59 -31.53 -20.34
N ALA A 559 -0.14 -30.80 -19.32
CA ALA A 559 1.16 -30.15 -19.33
C ALA A 559 2.33 -31.17 -19.41
N GLU A 560 2.26 -32.27 -18.67
CA GLU A 560 3.26 -33.35 -18.76
C GLU A 560 3.25 -34.05 -20.12
N ALA A 561 2.11 -34.19 -20.78
CA ALA A 561 1.99 -34.77 -22.11
C ALA A 561 2.74 -33.94 -23.15
N ILE A 562 2.57 -32.61 -23.13
CA ILE A 562 3.30 -31.67 -24.01
C ILE A 562 4.82 -31.86 -23.87
N VAL A 563 5.31 -32.00 -22.63
CA VAL A 563 6.74 -32.26 -22.37
C VAL A 563 7.18 -33.62 -22.90
N ARG A 564 6.36 -34.67 -22.75
CA ARG A 564 6.67 -36.02 -23.24
C ARG A 564 6.68 -36.13 -24.76
N GLU A 565 5.87 -35.32 -25.45
CA GLU A 565 5.83 -35.24 -26.91
C GLU A 565 7.06 -34.52 -27.47
N ARG A 566 7.47 -33.41 -26.84
CA ARG A 566 8.58 -32.57 -27.33
C ARG A 566 9.97 -33.07 -26.93
N LEU A 567 10.10 -33.80 -25.82
CA LEU A 567 11.40 -34.30 -25.33
C LEU A 567 11.49 -35.83 -25.39
N SER A 568 12.64 -36.33 -25.82
CA SER A 568 12.94 -37.76 -25.85
C SER A 568 14.26 -38.10 -25.14
N GLY A 569 14.45 -39.39 -24.81
CA GLY A 569 15.68 -39.93 -24.23
C GLY A 569 16.14 -39.25 -22.93
N VAL A 570 17.43 -38.89 -22.87
CA VAL A 570 18.09 -38.33 -21.68
C VAL A 570 17.54 -36.95 -21.31
N ARG A 571 17.19 -36.10 -22.30
CA ARG A 571 16.62 -34.77 -22.04
C ARG A 571 15.29 -34.87 -21.29
N ARG A 572 14.43 -35.82 -21.68
CA ARG A 572 13.18 -36.10 -21.00
C ARG A 572 13.42 -36.57 -19.56
N ALA A 573 14.32 -37.53 -19.36
CA ALA A 573 14.64 -38.04 -18.02
C ALA A 573 15.16 -36.92 -17.09
N TYR A 574 16.04 -36.05 -17.60
CA TYR A 574 16.56 -34.91 -16.85
C TYR A 574 15.46 -33.88 -16.53
N TYR A 575 14.61 -33.53 -17.49
CA TYR A 575 13.49 -32.59 -17.28
C TYR A 575 12.55 -33.08 -16.18
N PHE A 576 12.11 -34.35 -16.24
CA PHE A 576 11.22 -34.91 -15.22
C PHE A 576 11.90 -35.07 -13.84
N ALA A 577 13.22 -35.25 -13.80
CA ALA A 577 13.97 -35.23 -12.54
C ALA A 577 13.99 -33.83 -11.91
N VAL A 578 14.24 -32.79 -12.71
CA VAL A 578 14.17 -31.37 -12.28
C VAL A 578 12.75 -31.00 -11.87
N LEU A 579 11.73 -31.41 -12.63
CA LEU A 579 10.33 -31.18 -12.29
C LEU A 579 9.98 -31.80 -10.94
N ARG A 580 10.33 -33.07 -10.71
CA ARG A 580 10.09 -33.74 -9.43
C ARG A 580 10.81 -33.05 -8.26
N TRP A 581 12.04 -32.59 -8.49
CA TRP A 581 12.78 -31.82 -7.49
C TRP A 581 12.10 -30.47 -7.19
N THR A 582 11.66 -29.76 -8.23
CA THR A 582 10.97 -28.46 -8.11
C THR A 582 9.66 -28.60 -7.34
N ARG A 583 8.82 -29.60 -7.69
CA ARG A 583 7.58 -29.89 -6.97
C ARG A 583 7.81 -30.14 -5.47
N ARG A 584 8.82 -30.94 -5.13
CA ARG A 584 9.17 -31.20 -3.71
C ARG A 584 9.66 -29.94 -3.00
N ALA A 585 10.50 -29.12 -3.65
CA ALA A 585 11.01 -27.89 -3.05
C ALA A 585 9.90 -26.85 -2.80
N VAL A 586 8.94 -26.73 -3.73
CA VAL A 586 7.75 -25.87 -3.58
C VAL A 586 6.86 -26.36 -2.43
N SER A 587 6.57 -27.67 -2.36
CA SER A 587 5.78 -28.24 -1.26
C SER A 587 6.45 -28.05 0.12
N ASP A 588 7.77 -28.30 0.22
CA ASP A 588 8.53 -28.04 1.44
C ASP A 588 8.48 -26.55 1.83
N ARG A 589 8.50 -25.63 0.85
CA ARG A 589 8.46 -24.18 1.06
C ARG A 589 7.13 -23.75 1.67
N GLU A 590 6.03 -24.25 1.13
CA GLU A 590 4.69 -23.95 1.63
C GLU A 590 4.49 -24.48 3.06
N ARG A 591 4.98 -25.69 3.36
CA ARG A 591 4.93 -26.25 4.72
C ARG A 591 5.71 -25.40 5.73
N LEU A 592 6.88 -24.91 5.37
CA LEU A 592 7.69 -24.04 6.23
C LEU A 592 7.10 -22.63 6.35
N ARG A 593 6.46 -22.12 5.29
CA ARG A 593 5.75 -20.83 5.30
C ARG A 593 4.59 -20.84 6.28
N PHE A 594 3.86 -21.95 6.40
CA PHE A 594 2.79 -22.08 7.39
C PHE A 594 3.29 -21.92 8.83
N GLU A 595 4.48 -22.43 9.17
CA GLU A 595 5.03 -22.27 10.52
C GLU A 595 5.39 -20.80 10.83
N ARG A 596 5.68 -19.99 9.81
CA ARG A 596 5.80 -18.53 9.98
C ARG A 596 4.47 -17.94 10.45
N THR A 597 3.38 -18.26 9.77
CA THR A 597 2.02 -17.82 10.12
C THR A 597 1.66 -18.21 11.55
N ARG A 598 1.90 -19.47 11.92
CA ARG A 598 1.68 -19.97 13.28
C ARG A 598 2.50 -19.21 14.33
N THR A 599 3.79 -18.97 14.05
CA THR A 599 4.67 -18.22 14.95
C THR A 599 4.15 -16.80 15.19
N PHE A 600 3.70 -16.12 14.13
CA PHE A 600 3.07 -14.79 14.25
C PHE A 600 1.75 -14.83 15.04
N GLY A 601 0.94 -15.87 14.85
CA GLY A 601 -0.27 -16.10 15.62
C GLY A 601 -0.02 -16.22 17.13
N VAL A 602 1.00 -16.99 17.53
CA VAL A 602 1.40 -17.10 18.93
C VAL A 602 1.89 -15.75 19.48
N VAL A 603 2.73 -15.03 18.71
CA VAL A 603 3.19 -13.69 19.11
C VAL A 603 2.02 -12.72 19.29
N ARG A 604 1.03 -12.75 18.39
CA ARG A 604 -0.21 -11.97 18.50
C ARG A 604 -0.93 -12.28 19.81
N GLN A 605 -1.13 -13.55 20.14
CA GLN A 605 -1.83 -13.94 21.38
C GLN A 605 -1.07 -13.53 22.65
N ILE A 606 0.27 -13.60 22.64
CA ILE A 606 1.11 -13.07 23.72
C ILE A 606 0.83 -11.58 23.91
N PHE A 607 0.90 -10.77 22.85
CA PHE A 607 0.75 -9.32 22.95
C PHE A 607 -0.69 -8.86 23.21
N ARG A 608 -1.71 -9.62 22.79
CA ARG A 608 -3.10 -9.41 23.26
C ARG A 608 -3.19 -9.61 24.77
N GLY A 609 -2.53 -10.63 25.32
CA GLY A 609 -2.42 -10.83 26.76
C GLY A 609 -1.70 -9.68 27.47
N VAL A 610 -0.61 -9.17 26.87
CA VAL A 610 0.13 -7.99 27.36
C VAL A 610 -0.78 -6.76 27.41
N GLY A 611 -1.54 -6.50 26.36
CA GLY A 611 -2.48 -5.37 26.29
C GLY A 611 -3.50 -5.39 27.42
N ARG A 612 -4.13 -6.55 27.67
CA ARG A 612 -5.07 -6.74 28.79
C ARG A 612 -4.43 -6.49 30.14
N ASN A 613 -3.20 -6.95 30.34
CA ASN A 613 -2.47 -6.72 31.59
C ASN A 613 -2.10 -5.24 31.78
N LEU A 614 -1.68 -4.55 30.72
CA LEU A 614 -1.34 -3.12 30.78
C LEU A 614 -2.60 -2.25 31.03
N GLU A 615 -3.74 -2.60 30.44
CA GLU A 615 -5.03 -1.99 30.74
C GLU A 615 -5.43 -2.22 32.20
N ALA A 616 -5.33 -3.46 32.69
CA ALA A 616 -5.65 -3.79 34.08
C ALA A 616 -4.74 -3.08 35.10
N LEU A 617 -3.51 -2.75 34.71
CA LEU A 617 -2.56 -1.96 35.50
C LEU A 617 -2.82 -0.44 35.41
N GLY A 618 -3.73 0.01 34.53
CA GLY A 618 -4.01 1.42 34.26
C GLY A 618 -2.91 2.12 33.45
N ALA A 619 -2.04 1.37 32.77
CA ALA A 619 -1.00 1.90 31.90
C ALA A 619 -1.51 2.23 30.48
N LEU A 620 -2.59 1.55 30.05
CA LEU A 620 -3.31 1.78 28.80
C LEU A 620 -4.79 2.06 29.08
N ASP A 621 -5.44 2.79 28.17
CA ASP A 621 -6.87 3.11 28.28
C ASP A 621 -7.73 1.94 27.77
N ALA A 622 -7.26 1.22 26.75
CA ALA A 622 -7.83 -0.01 26.23
C ALA A 622 -6.75 -1.07 25.93
N ALA A 623 -7.09 -2.36 25.99
CA ALA A 623 -6.14 -3.44 25.71
C ALA A 623 -5.49 -3.35 24.30
N ASP A 624 -6.27 -2.96 23.28
CA ASP A 624 -5.78 -2.88 21.89
C ASP A 624 -4.83 -1.70 21.65
N ASP A 625 -4.71 -0.76 22.59
CA ASP A 625 -3.72 0.33 22.51
C ASP A 625 -2.27 -0.20 22.48
N VAL A 626 -2.06 -1.44 22.94
CA VAL A 626 -0.77 -2.13 22.91
C VAL A 626 -0.16 -2.20 21.50
N PHE A 627 -0.99 -2.27 20.46
CA PHE A 627 -0.51 -2.33 19.07
C PHE A 627 0.17 -1.04 18.64
N TYR A 628 -0.11 0.08 19.31
CA TYR A 628 0.53 1.37 19.06
C TYR A 628 1.81 1.60 19.87
N LEU A 629 2.27 0.60 20.63
CA LEU A 629 3.58 0.59 21.29
C LEU A 629 4.58 -0.27 20.50
N THR A 630 5.88 -0.02 20.63
CA THR A 630 6.90 -0.93 20.10
C THR A 630 7.20 -2.03 21.12
N ILE A 631 7.79 -3.13 20.65
CA ILE A 631 8.24 -4.23 21.53
C ILE A 631 9.23 -3.72 22.57
N GLU A 632 10.16 -2.85 22.17
CA GLU A 632 11.17 -2.28 23.05
C GLU A 632 10.55 -1.45 24.17
N GLU A 633 9.48 -0.71 23.88
CA GLU A 633 8.76 0.11 24.87
C GLU A 633 8.03 -0.77 25.90
N ILE A 634 7.37 -1.83 25.45
CA ILE A 634 6.69 -2.81 26.31
C ILE A 634 7.69 -3.53 27.22
N ILE A 635 8.79 -4.02 26.66
CA ILE A 635 9.85 -4.69 27.43
C ILE A 635 10.50 -3.68 28.39
N ALA A 636 10.79 -2.46 27.94
CA ALA A 636 11.37 -1.43 28.80
C ALA A 636 10.44 -1.05 29.96
N PHE A 637 9.12 -0.99 29.75
CA PHE A 637 8.15 -0.80 30.83
C PHE A 637 8.20 -1.93 31.85
N THR A 638 8.26 -3.17 31.37
CA THR A 638 8.32 -4.37 32.22
C THR A 638 9.62 -4.46 33.02
N ASP A 639 10.75 -4.12 32.41
CA ASP A 639 12.09 -4.21 33.01
C ASP A 639 12.50 -2.98 33.84
N GLY A 640 11.67 -1.93 33.88
CA GLY A 640 12.00 -0.67 34.56
C GLY A 640 13.01 0.22 33.81
N ARG A 641 13.11 0.07 32.49
CA ARG A 641 13.94 0.88 31.59
C ARG A 641 13.15 1.89 30.76
N ALA A 642 11.83 1.99 30.96
CA ALA A 642 10.98 2.88 30.19
C ALA A 642 11.38 4.35 30.35
N THR A 643 11.47 5.05 29.22
CA THR A 643 11.77 6.48 29.16
C THR A 643 10.54 7.35 29.37
N THR A 644 9.35 6.77 29.27
CA THR A 644 8.05 7.37 29.60
C THR A 644 7.16 6.33 30.26
N LEU A 645 6.41 6.74 31.30
CA LEU A 645 5.40 5.90 31.95
C LEU A 645 3.98 6.17 31.41
N GLU A 646 3.82 7.22 30.60
CA GLU A 646 2.53 7.65 30.03
C GLU A 646 2.24 6.88 28.73
N LEU A 647 2.17 5.55 28.82
CA LEU A 647 2.00 4.67 27.66
C LEU A 647 0.68 4.95 26.93
N SER A 648 -0.41 5.21 27.65
CA SER A 648 -1.70 5.58 27.05
C SER A 648 -1.61 6.85 26.19
N LYS A 649 -0.91 7.89 26.64
CA LYS A 649 -0.72 9.13 25.85
C LYS A 649 0.13 8.89 24.60
N LEU A 650 1.13 8.03 24.70
CA LEU A 650 1.97 7.64 23.57
C LEU A 650 1.15 6.87 22.52
N ALA A 651 0.39 5.86 22.95
CA ALA A 651 -0.50 5.09 22.10
C ALA A 651 -1.55 5.97 21.43
N ASN A 652 -2.25 6.83 22.19
CA ASN A 652 -3.23 7.78 21.67
C ASN A 652 -2.65 8.77 20.64
N THR A 653 -1.38 9.17 20.79
CA THR A 653 -0.71 10.05 19.83
C THR A 653 -0.47 9.31 18.51
N ARG A 654 0.04 8.08 18.57
CA ARG A 654 0.27 7.24 17.39
C ARG A 654 -1.04 6.79 16.75
N GLN A 655 -2.09 6.52 17.51
CA GLN A 655 -3.38 6.17 16.92
C GLN A 655 -3.92 7.29 16.03
N ARG A 656 -3.87 8.55 16.48
CA ARG A 656 -4.27 9.70 15.66
C ARG A 656 -3.40 9.87 14.42
N GLU A 657 -2.09 9.71 14.56
CA GLU A 657 -1.14 9.76 13.44
C GLU A 657 -1.43 8.65 12.41
N TYR A 658 -1.74 7.43 12.86
CA TYR A 658 -1.99 6.29 11.97
C TYR A 658 -3.35 6.35 11.31
N GLU A 659 -4.33 6.97 11.97
CA GLU A 659 -5.63 7.26 11.35
C GLU A 659 -5.49 8.30 10.22
N GLU A 660 -4.65 9.32 10.41
CA GLU A 660 -4.25 10.22 9.32
C GLU A 660 -3.58 9.44 8.17
N TYR A 661 -2.74 8.45 8.47
CA TYR A 661 -2.09 7.61 7.44
C TYR A 661 -3.06 6.71 6.67
N ARG A 662 -4.18 6.31 7.28
CA ARG A 662 -5.26 5.57 6.60
C ARG A 662 -6.09 6.48 5.71
N GLY A 663 -6.41 7.69 6.18
CA GLY A 663 -7.22 8.66 5.44
C GLY A 663 -6.47 9.50 4.40
N SER A 664 -5.14 9.44 4.35
CA SER A 664 -4.31 10.21 3.39
C SER A 664 -3.87 9.36 2.19
N VAL A 665 -3.48 10.04 1.11
CA VAL A 665 -2.94 9.40 -0.10
C VAL A 665 -1.73 8.53 0.28
N ALA A 666 -1.79 7.25 -0.09
CA ALA A 666 -0.71 6.30 0.17
C ALA A 666 0.57 6.72 -0.59
N PRO A 667 1.76 6.59 0.00
CA PRO A 667 3.02 6.83 -0.72
C PRO A 667 3.13 5.93 -1.96
N PRO A 668 3.88 6.34 -3.00
CA PRO A 668 4.07 5.51 -4.19
C PRO A 668 4.67 4.14 -3.87
N ASN A 669 4.52 3.19 -4.80
CA ASN A 669 5.09 1.85 -4.61
C ASN A 669 6.62 1.85 -4.63
N ARG A 670 7.20 2.75 -5.43
CA ARG A 670 8.63 2.98 -5.50
C ARG A 670 8.92 4.47 -5.61
N PHE A 671 9.73 4.97 -4.67
CA PHE A 671 10.13 6.37 -4.64
C PHE A 671 11.50 6.52 -3.99
N LEU A 672 12.14 7.66 -4.25
CA LEU A 672 13.46 7.98 -3.70
C LEU A 672 13.34 9.07 -2.63
N THR A 673 14.10 8.93 -1.54
CA THR A 673 14.30 9.99 -0.54
C THR A 673 15.78 10.29 -0.38
N ARG A 674 16.12 11.50 0.08
CA ARG A 674 17.50 11.87 0.43
C ARG A 674 17.58 12.32 1.89
N GLY A 675 18.69 11.98 2.54
CA GLY A 675 19.00 12.47 3.87
C GLY A 675 18.05 11.97 4.96
N ALA A 676 17.60 12.90 5.81
CA ALA A 676 16.72 12.67 6.95
C ALA A 676 15.30 12.30 6.51
N VAL A 677 15.10 11.03 6.15
CA VAL A 677 13.86 10.44 5.62
C VAL A 677 12.61 10.91 6.37
N GLY A 678 12.64 10.90 7.71
CA GLY A 678 11.49 11.31 8.54
C GLY A 678 11.01 12.75 8.31
N ALA A 679 11.86 13.65 7.83
CA ALA A 679 11.47 15.00 7.44
C ALA A 679 10.61 14.99 6.17
N ALA A 680 10.97 14.17 5.16
CA ALA A 680 10.20 14.01 3.95
C ALA A 680 8.85 13.32 4.20
N LEU A 681 8.77 12.36 5.14
CA LEU A 681 7.55 11.59 5.41
C LEU A 681 6.37 12.42 5.94
N ARG A 682 6.65 13.62 6.48
CA ARG A 682 5.62 14.57 6.93
C ARG A 682 4.86 15.20 5.77
N HIS A 683 5.37 15.10 4.55
CA HIS A 683 4.84 15.77 3.37
C HIS A 683 4.41 14.75 2.30
N PRO A 684 3.16 14.24 2.34
CA PRO A 684 2.71 13.19 1.40
C PRO A 684 2.79 13.65 -0.07
N GLY A 685 2.51 14.92 -0.36
CA GLY A 685 2.64 15.48 -1.71
C GLY A 685 4.08 15.45 -2.24
N LEU A 686 5.09 15.59 -1.36
CA LEU A 686 6.49 15.43 -1.75
C LEU A 686 6.76 13.98 -2.17
N LEU A 687 6.27 12.99 -1.41
CA LEU A 687 6.45 11.57 -1.76
C LEU A 687 5.84 11.24 -3.12
N GLN A 688 4.65 11.76 -3.43
CA GLN A 688 4.01 11.58 -4.73
C GLN A 688 4.82 12.18 -5.88
N SER A 689 5.45 13.35 -5.65
CA SER A 689 6.30 13.97 -6.67
C SER A 689 7.60 13.21 -6.93
N LEU A 690 7.97 12.28 -6.03
CA LEU A 690 9.17 11.45 -6.11
C LEU A 690 8.87 10.02 -6.59
N ASP A 691 7.67 9.79 -7.12
CA ASP A 691 7.27 8.51 -7.71
C ASP A 691 8.14 8.17 -8.92
N LEU A 692 8.79 7.01 -8.88
CA LEU A 692 9.66 6.52 -9.95
C LEU A 692 8.89 5.70 -11.01
N LEU A 693 7.56 5.56 -10.91
CA LEU A 693 6.73 4.72 -11.79
C LEU A 693 5.65 5.51 -12.57
N LYS A 694 5.75 6.84 -12.62
CA LYS A 694 4.67 7.77 -13.00
C LYS A 694 4.17 7.69 -14.47
N ASP A 695 4.92 7.09 -15.39
CA ASP A 695 4.73 7.23 -16.85
C ASP A 695 4.10 6.01 -17.57
N LEU A 696 3.23 5.23 -16.92
CA LEU A 696 2.75 3.93 -17.48
C LEU A 696 1.24 3.84 -17.78
N GLY A 697 0.56 4.97 -17.99
CA GLY A 697 -0.87 4.97 -18.34
C GLY A 697 -1.19 4.52 -19.77
N SER A 698 -2.27 3.75 -19.92
CA SER A 698 -2.92 3.39 -21.20
C SER A 698 -3.58 4.61 -21.88
N ASP A 699 -3.58 4.66 -23.22
CA ASP A 699 -4.19 5.70 -24.06
C ASP A 699 -5.75 5.67 -24.06
N ASP A 700 -6.41 4.65 -23.49
CA ASP A 700 -7.88 4.56 -23.35
C ASP A 700 -8.30 4.56 -21.86
N PRO A 701 -9.04 5.58 -21.38
CA PRO A 701 -9.43 5.70 -19.97
C PRO A 701 -10.41 4.61 -19.49
N ASN A 702 -11.13 3.94 -20.40
CA ASN A 702 -12.16 2.94 -20.08
C ASN A 702 -11.64 1.50 -20.08
N VAL A 703 -10.36 1.31 -20.39
CA VAL A 703 -9.73 0.01 -20.46
C VAL A 703 -8.57 -0.04 -19.47
N LEU A 704 -8.64 -0.98 -18.55
CA LEU A 704 -7.54 -1.31 -17.65
C LEU A 704 -6.85 -2.57 -18.17
N HIS A 705 -5.53 -2.54 -18.20
CA HIS A 705 -4.72 -3.67 -18.59
C HIS A 705 -4.07 -4.28 -17.34
N GLY A 706 -3.96 -5.59 -17.34
CA GLY A 706 -3.23 -6.33 -16.33
C GLY A 706 -2.73 -7.65 -16.87
N THR A 707 -2.20 -8.49 -15.99
CA THR A 707 -1.65 -9.80 -16.36
C THR A 707 -2.73 -10.89 -16.23
N SER A 708 -2.96 -11.63 -17.32
CA SER A 708 -3.86 -12.80 -17.35
C SER A 708 -3.38 -13.91 -16.40
N CYS A 709 -4.20 -14.33 -15.43
CA CYS A 709 -3.86 -15.39 -14.49
C CYS A 709 -4.66 -16.69 -14.70
N CYS A 710 -5.99 -16.58 -14.77
CA CYS A 710 -6.89 -17.67 -15.10
C CYS A 710 -7.79 -17.21 -16.24
N PRO A 711 -7.70 -17.83 -17.43
CA PRO A 711 -8.42 -17.37 -18.60
C PRO A 711 -9.93 -17.63 -18.46
N GLY A 712 -10.72 -16.70 -18.96
CA GLY A 712 -12.18 -16.75 -18.94
C GLY A 712 -12.75 -15.37 -19.23
N VAL A 713 -14.02 -15.33 -19.62
CA VAL A 713 -14.73 -14.07 -19.86
C VAL A 713 -15.96 -14.04 -18.98
N VAL A 714 -16.09 -12.98 -18.19
CA VAL A 714 -17.25 -12.74 -17.34
C VAL A 714 -17.68 -11.28 -17.45
N GLU A 715 -19.00 -11.07 -17.47
CA GLU A 715 -19.62 -9.75 -17.42
C GLU A 715 -20.52 -9.71 -16.19
N GLY A 716 -20.31 -8.72 -15.32
CA GLY A 716 -21.03 -8.65 -14.06
C GLY A 716 -20.77 -7.38 -13.27
N PRO A 717 -21.55 -7.13 -12.22
CA PRO A 717 -21.32 -6.03 -11.30
C PRO A 717 -20.02 -6.23 -10.54
N VAL A 718 -19.32 -5.13 -10.28
CA VAL A 718 -18.11 -5.10 -9.47
C VAL A 718 -18.45 -4.98 -7.99
N ARG A 719 -17.70 -5.71 -7.14
CA ARG A 719 -17.55 -5.41 -5.72
C ARG A 719 -16.12 -4.93 -5.45
N VAL A 720 -15.96 -3.66 -5.10
CA VAL A 720 -14.69 -3.07 -4.65
C VAL A 720 -14.53 -3.33 -3.16
N ALA A 721 -13.49 -4.07 -2.80
CA ALA A 721 -13.14 -4.43 -1.44
C ALA A 721 -11.76 -3.87 -1.08
N HIS A 722 -11.72 -2.98 -0.08
CA HIS A 722 -10.49 -2.46 0.51
C HIS A 722 -9.99 -3.35 1.66
N SER A 723 -10.90 -4.03 2.34
CA SER A 723 -10.61 -5.07 3.33
C SER A 723 -11.47 -6.32 3.07
N PHE A 724 -11.15 -7.42 3.77
CA PHE A 724 -11.91 -8.66 3.60
C PHE A 724 -13.35 -8.54 4.12
N GLU A 725 -13.60 -7.69 5.09
CA GLU A 725 -14.95 -7.40 5.58
C GLU A 725 -15.86 -6.83 4.47
N ASP A 726 -15.32 -6.13 3.47
CA ASP A 726 -16.09 -5.63 2.33
C ASP A 726 -16.60 -6.76 1.41
N THR A 727 -16.13 -7.99 1.61
CA THR A 727 -16.65 -9.20 0.94
C THR A 727 -17.91 -9.76 1.61
N GLU A 728 -18.37 -9.17 2.71
CA GLU A 728 -19.62 -9.57 3.35
C GLU A 728 -20.81 -9.38 2.40
N GLY A 729 -21.56 -10.47 2.19
CA GLY A 729 -22.70 -10.47 1.27
C GLY A 729 -22.34 -10.51 -0.22
N LEU A 730 -21.10 -10.85 -0.57
CA LEU A 730 -20.70 -11.12 -1.96
C LEU A 730 -21.55 -12.25 -2.57
N ASP A 731 -22.09 -12.02 -3.77
CA ASP A 731 -22.97 -12.94 -4.49
C ASP A 731 -22.78 -12.82 -6.01
N GLY A 732 -21.79 -13.54 -6.55
CA GLY A 732 -21.55 -13.63 -7.98
C GLY A 732 -21.00 -12.36 -8.63
N GLU A 733 -20.61 -11.34 -7.86
CA GLU A 733 -19.95 -10.14 -8.37
C GLU A 733 -18.48 -10.42 -8.77
N ILE A 734 -17.92 -9.53 -9.58
CA ILE A 734 -16.49 -9.50 -9.88
C ILE A 734 -15.79 -8.75 -8.74
N LEU A 735 -14.98 -9.46 -7.96
CA LEU A 735 -14.28 -8.88 -6.81
C LEU A 735 -13.07 -8.08 -7.30
N VAL A 736 -13.06 -6.79 -7.00
CA VAL A 736 -11.94 -5.87 -7.20
C VAL A 736 -11.29 -5.61 -5.85
N THR A 737 -10.01 -5.91 -5.71
CA THR A 737 -9.26 -5.65 -4.48
C THR A 737 -7.84 -5.21 -4.78
N GLU A 738 -7.24 -4.48 -3.84
CA GLU A 738 -5.87 -3.99 -4.00
C GLU A 738 -4.90 -5.17 -4.08
N ARG A 739 -5.15 -6.22 -3.29
CA ARG A 739 -4.30 -7.40 -3.19
C ARG A 739 -5.06 -8.52 -2.49
N THR A 740 -4.52 -9.72 -2.57
CA THR A 740 -5.08 -10.90 -1.89
C THR A 740 -3.96 -11.69 -1.22
N ASP A 741 -4.20 -12.14 -0.01
CA ASP A 741 -3.37 -13.10 0.73
C ASP A 741 -4.13 -14.44 0.90
N PRO A 742 -3.53 -15.48 1.49
CA PRO A 742 -4.24 -16.75 1.69
C PRO A 742 -5.51 -16.68 2.56
N GLY A 743 -5.69 -15.64 3.36
CA GLY A 743 -6.90 -15.36 4.12
C GLY A 743 -8.10 -14.98 3.25
N TRP A 744 -7.89 -14.58 1.98
CA TRP A 744 -8.97 -14.23 1.05
C TRP A 744 -9.59 -15.43 0.33
N VAL A 745 -8.91 -16.58 0.35
CA VAL A 745 -9.35 -17.82 -0.31
C VAL A 745 -10.81 -18.21 0.00
N PRO A 746 -11.33 -18.02 1.23
CA PRO A 746 -12.72 -18.36 1.52
C PRO A 746 -13.76 -17.53 0.76
N ALA A 747 -13.43 -16.34 0.25
CA ALA A 747 -14.36 -15.48 -0.49
C ALA A 747 -14.45 -15.82 -1.99
N PHE A 748 -13.43 -16.49 -2.55
CA PHE A 748 -13.35 -16.78 -4.00
C PHE A 748 -14.55 -17.54 -4.58
N PRO A 749 -15.13 -18.54 -3.91
CA PRO A 749 -16.29 -19.28 -4.43
C PRO A 749 -17.53 -18.41 -4.66
N ALA A 750 -17.65 -17.28 -3.95
CA ALA A 750 -18.73 -16.32 -4.13
C ALA A 750 -18.47 -15.31 -5.26
N CYS A 751 -17.27 -15.33 -5.87
CA CYS A 751 -16.88 -14.42 -6.95
C CYS A 751 -17.15 -15.05 -8.32
N SER A 752 -17.61 -14.26 -9.29
CA SER A 752 -17.65 -14.69 -10.71
C SER A 752 -16.37 -14.33 -11.48
N GLY A 753 -15.54 -13.43 -10.93
CA GLY A 753 -14.23 -13.06 -11.44
C GLY A 753 -13.41 -12.28 -10.41
N LEU A 754 -12.10 -12.18 -10.63
CA LEU A 754 -11.17 -11.47 -9.75
C LEU A 754 -10.35 -10.42 -10.54
N ILE A 755 -10.33 -9.20 -10.02
CA ILE A 755 -9.51 -8.08 -10.49
C ILE A 755 -8.62 -7.66 -9.32
N ILE A 756 -7.32 -7.88 -9.45
CA ILE A 756 -6.36 -7.59 -8.38
C ILE A 756 -5.41 -6.50 -8.85
N GLU A 757 -5.47 -5.32 -8.23
CA GLU A 757 -4.59 -4.19 -8.55
C GLU A 757 -3.12 -4.63 -8.46
N ARG A 758 -2.76 -5.27 -7.35
CA ARG A 758 -1.38 -5.64 -7.03
C ARG A 758 -1.29 -7.15 -6.84
N GLY A 759 -0.64 -7.79 -7.81
CA GLY A 759 -0.36 -9.21 -7.76
C GLY A 759 0.56 -9.66 -8.89
N SER A 760 1.06 -10.88 -8.73
CA SER A 760 1.83 -11.59 -9.75
C SER A 760 1.16 -12.92 -10.09
N LEU A 761 1.53 -13.49 -11.25
CA LEU A 761 1.08 -14.81 -11.70
C LEU A 761 1.41 -15.95 -10.74
N LEU A 762 2.37 -15.72 -9.84
CA LEU A 762 2.89 -16.68 -8.88
C LEU A 762 2.32 -16.45 -7.47
N SER A 763 1.43 -15.47 -7.30
CA SER A 763 0.78 -15.22 -6.01
C SER A 763 -0.08 -16.41 -5.61
N HIS A 764 -0.25 -16.63 -4.30
CA HIS A 764 -1.00 -17.78 -3.79
C HIS A 764 -2.44 -17.77 -4.30
N SER A 765 -3.08 -16.61 -4.28
CA SER A 765 -4.43 -16.38 -4.77
C SER A 765 -4.58 -16.63 -6.26
N ALA A 766 -3.59 -16.27 -7.07
CA ALA A 766 -3.55 -16.57 -8.50
C ALA A 766 -3.58 -18.10 -8.75
N VAL A 767 -2.84 -18.87 -7.96
CA VAL A 767 -2.86 -20.34 -8.03
C VAL A 767 -4.22 -20.88 -7.63
N VAL A 768 -4.77 -20.44 -6.50
CA VAL A 768 -6.07 -20.92 -5.99
C VAL A 768 -7.22 -20.57 -6.93
N ALA A 769 -7.25 -19.36 -7.48
CA ALA A 769 -8.27 -18.95 -8.44
C ALA A 769 -8.25 -19.82 -9.70
N ARG A 770 -7.06 -20.22 -10.17
CA ARG A 770 -6.90 -21.16 -11.29
C ARG A 770 -7.42 -22.57 -10.95
N GLU A 771 -7.16 -23.04 -9.74
CA GLU A 771 -7.68 -24.33 -9.25
C GLU A 771 -9.22 -24.35 -9.17
N LEU A 772 -9.82 -23.22 -8.81
CA LEU A 772 -11.28 -23.03 -8.78
C LEU A 772 -11.88 -22.68 -10.16
N GLY A 773 -11.04 -22.37 -11.16
CA GLY A 773 -11.48 -21.99 -12.50
C GLY A 773 -12.13 -20.61 -12.60
N ILE A 774 -11.80 -19.68 -11.68
CA ILE A 774 -12.37 -18.33 -11.62
C ILE A 774 -11.57 -17.39 -12.53
N PRO A 775 -12.18 -16.72 -13.53
CA PRO A 775 -11.51 -15.74 -14.39
C PRO A 775 -10.78 -14.66 -13.56
N THR A 776 -9.48 -14.50 -13.78
CA THR A 776 -8.64 -13.65 -12.90
C THR A 776 -7.62 -12.83 -13.68
N VAL A 777 -7.57 -11.52 -13.42
CA VAL A 777 -6.51 -10.59 -13.89
C VAL A 777 -5.82 -9.96 -12.68
N VAL A 778 -4.49 -9.96 -12.69
CA VAL A 778 -3.66 -9.45 -11.58
C VAL A 778 -2.67 -8.40 -12.07
N GLY A 779 -2.27 -7.48 -11.20
CA GLY A 779 -1.36 -6.41 -11.60
C GLY A 779 -2.04 -5.45 -12.58
N VAL A 780 -3.27 -5.05 -12.28
CA VAL A 780 -4.08 -4.18 -13.13
C VAL A 780 -3.63 -2.74 -12.94
N ASP A 781 -3.16 -2.12 -14.03
CA ASP A 781 -2.65 -0.76 -14.06
C ASP A 781 -3.78 0.27 -14.01
N GLY A 782 -3.46 1.47 -13.50
CA GLY A 782 -4.38 2.62 -13.53
C GLY A 782 -5.38 2.69 -12.37
N ASP A 783 -5.00 2.24 -11.17
CA ASP A 783 -5.78 2.37 -9.92
C ASP A 783 -7.24 1.84 -10.03
N PRO A 784 -7.45 0.54 -10.29
CA PRO A 784 -8.80 -0.04 -10.44
C PRO A 784 -9.72 0.22 -9.23
N LEU A 785 -9.19 0.31 -8.00
CA LEU A 785 -10.00 0.59 -6.81
C LEU A 785 -10.52 2.04 -6.75
N LYS A 786 -9.91 2.97 -7.50
CA LYS A 786 -10.42 4.34 -7.63
C LYS A 786 -11.31 4.51 -8.85
N LYS A 787 -11.04 3.75 -9.92
CA LYS A 787 -11.76 3.84 -11.19
C LYS A 787 -13.06 3.04 -11.22
N LEU A 788 -13.13 1.96 -10.47
CA LEU A 788 -14.30 1.09 -10.41
C LEU A 788 -15.15 1.41 -9.17
N GLU A 789 -16.47 1.37 -9.32
CA GLU A 789 -17.42 1.58 -8.22
C GLU A 789 -18.25 0.33 -7.95
N ASN A 790 -18.73 0.18 -6.70
CA ASN A 790 -19.62 -0.93 -6.31
C ASN A 790 -20.89 -0.95 -7.18
N GLY A 791 -21.19 -2.11 -7.77
CA GLY A 791 -22.32 -2.32 -8.67
C GLY A 791 -22.08 -1.91 -10.12
N GLN A 792 -20.93 -1.31 -10.44
CA GLN A 792 -20.58 -0.95 -11.82
C GLN A 792 -20.39 -2.21 -12.67
N ILE A 793 -20.93 -2.21 -13.89
CA ILE A 793 -20.83 -3.37 -14.77
C ILE A 793 -19.50 -3.29 -15.54
N VAL A 794 -18.73 -4.38 -15.46
CA VAL A 794 -17.48 -4.51 -16.21
C VAL A 794 -17.48 -5.82 -16.99
N ARG A 795 -16.74 -5.82 -18.10
CA ARG A 795 -16.34 -7.02 -18.81
C ARG A 795 -14.90 -7.35 -18.45
N LEU A 796 -14.70 -8.50 -17.82
CA LEU A 796 -13.39 -9.06 -17.51
C LEU A 796 -13.04 -10.10 -18.59
N ASP A 797 -12.16 -9.76 -19.51
CA ASP A 797 -11.54 -10.73 -20.44
C ASP A 797 -10.19 -11.13 -19.88
N ALA A 798 -10.22 -12.11 -18.97
CA ALA A 798 -9.02 -12.59 -18.31
C ALA A 798 -8.09 -13.36 -19.26
N GLY A 799 -8.55 -13.77 -20.46
CA GLY A 799 -7.67 -14.34 -21.48
C GLY A 799 -6.73 -13.29 -22.11
N LYS A 800 -7.18 -12.05 -22.22
CA LYS A 800 -6.40 -10.91 -22.74
C LYS A 800 -5.77 -10.04 -21.66
N GLY A 801 -6.13 -10.26 -20.39
CA GLY A 801 -5.73 -9.37 -19.30
C GLY A 801 -6.42 -8.00 -19.36
N GLU A 802 -7.64 -7.94 -19.88
CA GLU A 802 -8.38 -6.68 -20.11
C GLU A 802 -9.58 -6.58 -19.16
N VAL A 803 -9.71 -5.42 -18.50
CA VAL A 803 -10.92 -5.00 -17.79
C VAL A 803 -11.52 -3.82 -18.52
N ARG A 804 -12.75 -3.96 -19.02
CA ARG A 804 -13.46 -2.90 -19.73
C ARG A 804 -14.66 -2.44 -18.94
N ILE A 805 -14.74 -1.14 -18.69
CA ILE A 805 -15.91 -0.47 -18.09
C ILE A 805 -17.01 -0.41 -19.16
N LEU A 806 -18.23 -0.87 -18.82
CA LEU A 806 -19.37 -0.96 -19.75
C LEU A 806 -20.41 0.14 -19.55
#